data_AF-A0ABD4KEI2-F1
#
_entry.id   AF-A0ABD4KEI2-F1
#
_cell.length_a   1.000
_cell.length_b   1.000
_cell.length_c   1.000
_cell.angle_alpha   90.00
_cell.angle_beta   90.00
_cell.angle_gamma   90.00
#
_symmetry.space_group_name_H-M   'P 1'
#
loop_
_entity.id
_entity.type
_entity.pdbx_description
1 polymer ?
#
loop_
_entity_poly.entity_id
_entity_poly.type
_entity_poly.pdbx_seq_one_letter_code
_entity_poly.pdbx_strand_id
1 'polypeptide(L)'
;MKMLKIAASRACPDCFTTTREMVDASATDYIDVAAVVLAVGDIFNGTIEEIEATGFGIPVFIATHKEEMVPAEYLPRIHGVFECNDTSNDFYGRQLEAAALKYETQLRPPFFRALVDYVKQGNSAFDCPGHQGGQFFRRHPAGNQFVDFFGETLFRSDLCNADVAMGDLLIHEGAPCTAQKHAAKVFNADKTYFVLNGTSSSNKVVLNALLTPGDLVLFDRNNHKSNHHGALLQAGATPVYLETARNPYGFIGGIDAHCFEENYLRELVAEVAPGRMRDQRPFRLAVIQLGTYDGTIYNARQVVDKIGHLCDYILFDSAWVGYEQFIPMMADCSPLLLELNENDPGILVTQSVHKQQAGFSQTSQIHKKDSHIKGQQRYVPHKRLNNAFMMHASTSPFYPLFAALDINARMHEGQSGRNMWMDCVVNGIEARKLILQNCQFIRPFVPETVDGKPWESWPTAEISTDLRFFHFVPGENWHAFEGYAEHQYFIDPCKLLLTTPGINARTGEYDDFGVPATILANFLRENGIVPEKCDLNSILFLLTPAEDMGKLQQLIAQLVRFEKLLETDAPLKEVLPSLCKQHPERYAGYSLRQICQEMHDLYARHNVKQLQKEMFRKAHFPQVKMNPQAANYAYLRGEVELVSLRDAEGRIAAEGALPYPPGVLCVVPGEVWGDAVLRYFTALEEGINLLPGFAPELQGVYVEECDGRKQVRCYVIKQPAAQPALLKGEAL
;
A
#
# COMPACT_ATOMS: atom_id res chain seq x y z
N MET A 1 29.70 -8.58 -7.75
CA MET A 1 28.69 -9.33 -6.97
C MET A 1 29.39 -10.52 -6.36
N LYS A 2 29.30 -10.72 -5.04
CA LYS A 2 29.94 -11.88 -4.38
C LYS A 2 29.20 -13.17 -4.80
N MET A 3 29.93 -14.27 -4.94
CA MET A 3 29.32 -15.59 -5.16
C MET A 3 28.58 -16.01 -3.88
N LEU A 4 27.45 -16.70 -4.03
CA LEU A 4 26.78 -17.36 -2.90
C LEU A 4 27.67 -18.47 -2.31
N LYS A 5 27.51 -18.72 -1.03
CA LYS A 5 28.30 -19.65 -0.22
C LYS A 5 27.84 -21.10 -0.40
N ILE A 6 28.62 -22.03 0.11
CA ILE A 6 28.22 -23.43 0.29
C ILE A 6 28.02 -23.67 1.78
N ALA A 7 26.86 -24.20 2.17
CA ALA A 7 26.65 -24.66 3.53
C ALA A 7 27.07 -26.12 3.64
N ALA A 8 27.96 -26.45 4.58
CA ALA A 8 28.42 -27.81 4.78
C ALA A 8 28.34 -28.19 6.26
N SER A 9 27.93 -29.41 6.54
CA SER A 9 28.02 -29.98 7.88
C SER A 9 29.47 -30.09 8.32
N ARG A 10 29.75 -29.82 9.61
CA ARG A 10 31.09 -30.00 10.18
C ARG A 10 31.58 -31.43 10.12
N ALA A 11 30.68 -32.40 9.97
CA ALA A 11 31.00 -33.81 9.81
C ALA A 11 31.47 -34.18 8.38
N CYS A 12 31.44 -33.23 7.42
CA CYS A 12 31.73 -33.49 6.01
C CYS A 12 33.01 -32.81 5.45
N PRO A 13 34.10 -32.58 6.20
CA PRO A 13 35.06 -31.55 5.80
C PRO A 13 35.85 -31.82 4.50
N ASP A 14 35.95 -33.07 4.03
CA ASP A 14 36.88 -33.44 2.95
C ASP A 14 36.27 -34.26 1.80
N CYS A 15 34.96 -34.16 1.54
CA CYS A 15 34.29 -34.96 0.50
C CYS A 15 34.10 -34.25 -0.86
N PHE A 16 34.45 -32.97 -0.98
CA PHE A 16 34.38 -32.21 -2.24
C PHE A 16 35.35 -31.03 -2.21
N THR A 17 35.65 -30.45 -3.37
CA THR A 17 36.41 -29.19 -3.48
C THR A 17 35.51 -28.06 -4.01
N THR A 18 35.65 -26.85 -3.47
CA THR A 18 34.95 -25.64 -3.95
C THR A 18 35.83 -24.41 -3.78
N THR A 19 35.60 -23.40 -4.61
CA THR A 19 36.22 -22.07 -4.48
C THR A 19 35.32 -21.06 -3.77
N ARG A 20 34.08 -21.44 -3.46
CA ARG A 20 33.12 -20.62 -2.72
C ARG A 20 33.47 -20.64 -1.23
N GLU A 21 33.11 -19.56 -0.55
CA GLU A 21 33.18 -19.51 0.91
C GLU A 21 32.26 -20.59 1.49
N MET A 22 32.75 -21.35 2.47
CA MET A 22 31.98 -22.38 3.16
C MET A 22 31.52 -21.88 4.53
N VAL A 23 30.28 -22.22 4.87
CA VAL A 23 29.66 -21.93 6.17
C VAL A 23 29.07 -23.20 6.75
N ASP A 24 28.85 -23.21 8.06
CA ASP A 24 28.24 -24.32 8.77
C ASP A 24 26.75 -24.38 8.47
N ALA A 25 26.26 -25.55 8.02
CA ALA A 25 24.85 -25.78 7.69
C ALA A 25 23.90 -25.58 8.88
N SER A 26 24.40 -25.70 10.12
CA SER A 26 23.61 -25.48 11.35
C SER A 26 23.60 -24.03 11.85
N ALA A 27 24.38 -23.14 11.22
CA ALA A 27 24.56 -21.75 11.67
C ALA A 27 24.21 -20.72 10.60
N THR A 28 23.37 -21.08 9.62
CA THR A 28 22.94 -20.23 8.50
C THR A 28 21.42 -20.21 8.41
N ASP A 29 20.88 -19.10 7.91
CA ASP A 29 19.47 -18.96 7.50
C ASP A 29 19.25 -19.35 6.03
N TYR A 30 20.30 -19.84 5.37
CA TYR A 30 20.36 -20.28 3.98
C TYR A 30 20.14 -19.20 2.90
N ILE A 31 19.99 -17.91 3.27
CA ILE A 31 19.71 -16.83 2.32
C ILE A 31 20.87 -16.57 1.36
N ASP A 32 22.11 -16.72 1.85
CA ASP A 32 23.34 -16.51 1.08
C ASP A 32 24.00 -17.81 0.59
N VAL A 33 23.26 -18.93 0.58
CA VAL A 33 23.74 -20.27 0.26
C VAL A 33 23.23 -20.73 -1.11
N ALA A 34 24.12 -21.31 -1.94
CA ALA A 34 23.77 -21.84 -3.26
C ALA A 34 23.61 -23.37 -3.33
N ALA A 35 24.18 -24.09 -2.37
CA ALA A 35 24.00 -25.54 -2.21
C ALA A 35 24.36 -25.94 -0.77
N VAL A 36 23.75 -27.04 -0.30
CA VAL A 36 24.01 -27.60 1.03
C VAL A 36 24.62 -28.99 0.90
N VAL A 37 25.64 -29.31 1.70
CA VAL A 37 26.21 -30.65 1.85
C VAL A 37 26.06 -31.12 3.29
N LEU A 38 25.27 -32.16 3.51
CA LEU A 38 24.93 -32.70 4.83
C LEU A 38 25.55 -34.08 5.05
N ALA A 39 25.83 -34.46 6.29
CA ALA A 39 26.15 -35.84 6.64
C ALA A 39 24.86 -36.65 6.78
N VAL A 40 24.96 -37.98 6.69
CA VAL A 40 23.81 -38.87 6.94
C VAL A 40 23.19 -38.62 8.33
N GLY A 41 23.99 -38.29 9.34
CA GLY A 41 23.51 -37.93 10.68
C GLY A 41 22.59 -36.71 10.71
N ASP A 42 22.81 -35.73 9.84
CA ASP A 42 22.03 -34.48 9.81
C ASP A 42 20.60 -34.70 9.28
N ILE A 43 20.41 -35.78 8.50
CA ILE A 43 19.09 -36.24 8.05
C ILE A 43 18.22 -36.58 9.26
N PHE A 44 18.77 -37.36 10.20
CA PHE A 44 18.03 -37.79 11.39
C PHE A 44 17.77 -36.64 12.38
N ASN A 45 18.49 -35.53 12.24
CA ASN A 45 18.25 -34.31 13.01
C ASN A 45 17.15 -33.42 12.41
N GLY A 46 16.59 -33.77 11.24
CA GLY A 46 15.54 -32.99 10.58
C GLY A 46 16.04 -31.83 9.71
N THR A 47 17.33 -31.79 9.38
CA THR A 47 17.92 -30.65 8.65
C THR A 47 17.36 -30.52 7.22
N ILE A 48 16.98 -31.63 6.59
CA ILE A 48 16.37 -31.59 5.24
C ILE A 48 14.99 -30.94 5.31
N GLU A 49 14.18 -31.32 6.31
CA GLU A 49 12.88 -30.72 6.58
C GLU A 49 13.00 -29.21 6.83
N GLU A 50 14.01 -28.80 7.59
CA GLU A 50 14.30 -27.39 7.86
C GLU A 50 14.61 -26.61 6.58
N ILE A 51 15.51 -27.14 5.73
CA ILE A 51 15.85 -26.52 4.44
C ILE A 51 14.62 -26.48 3.52
N GLU A 52 13.84 -27.54 3.44
CA GLU A 52 12.62 -27.58 2.63
C GLU A 52 11.56 -26.61 3.14
N ALA A 53 11.45 -26.43 4.46
CA ALA A 53 10.53 -25.48 5.08
C ALA A 53 10.84 -24.03 4.70
N THR A 54 12.08 -23.69 4.32
CA THR A 54 12.39 -22.35 3.77
C THR A 54 11.67 -22.10 2.43
N GLY A 55 11.37 -23.15 1.67
CA GLY A 55 10.84 -23.07 0.31
C GLY A 55 11.83 -22.50 -0.72
N PHE A 56 13.10 -22.31 -0.38
CA PHE A 56 14.10 -21.72 -1.27
C PHE A 56 14.54 -22.63 -2.42
N GLY A 57 14.32 -23.95 -2.29
CA GLY A 57 14.66 -24.93 -3.33
C GLY A 57 16.17 -25.11 -3.52
N ILE A 58 16.95 -24.98 -2.45
CA ILE A 58 18.41 -25.11 -2.47
C ILE A 58 18.77 -26.57 -2.76
N PRO A 59 19.71 -26.85 -3.68
CA PRO A 59 20.15 -28.22 -3.94
C PRO A 59 20.90 -28.80 -2.73
N VAL A 60 20.41 -29.93 -2.22
CA VAL A 60 20.98 -30.64 -1.07
C VAL A 60 21.75 -31.87 -1.53
N PHE A 61 22.98 -32.04 -1.05
CA PHE A 61 23.82 -33.22 -1.28
C PHE A 61 24.09 -33.93 0.05
N ILE A 62 24.18 -35.25 0.03
CA ILE A 62 24.49 -36.04 1.23
C ILE A 62 25.88 -36.67 1.10
N ALA A 63 26.76 -36.38 2.05
CA ALA A 63 28.04 -37.05 2.20
C ALA A 63 27.86 -38.35 2.99
N THR A 64 28.37 -39.45 2.47
CA THR A 64 28.29 -40.79 3.06
C THR A 64 29.69 -41.36 3.27
N HIS A 65 29.93 -42.02 4.40
CA HIS A 65 31.10 -42.88 4.57
C HIS A 65 30.86 -44.26 3.94
N LYS A 66 31.94 -45.05 3.84
CA LYS A 66 31.88 -46.42 3.31
C LYS A 66 30.86 -47.25 4.10
N GLU A 67 29.93 -47.89 3.40
CA GLU A 67 28.80 -48.68 3.95
C GLU A 67 27.62 -47.87 4.53
N GLU A 68 27.71 -46.53 4.58
CA GLU A 68 26.56 -45.70 4.91
C GLU A 68 25.60 -45.58 3.71
N MET A 69 24.31 -45.65 3.99
CA MET A 69 23.26 -45.55 2.98
C MET A 69 22.31 -44.42 3.34
N VAL A 70 22.02 -43.56 2.38
CA VAL A 70 20.95 -42.56 2.52
C VAL A 70 19.61 -43.31 2.66
N PRO A 71 18.77 -43.00 3.66
CA PRO A 71 17.48 -43.66 3.80
C PRO A 71 16.59 -43.42 2.58
N ALA A 72 15.89 -44.46 2.13
CA ALA A 72 15.17 -44.48 0.85
C ALA A 72 14.13 -43.34 0.71
N GLU A 73 13.54 -42.90 1.82
CA GLU A 73 12.56 -41.81 1.85
C GLU A 73 13.15 -40.44 1.47
N TYR A 74 14.45 -40.22 1.63
CA TYR A 74 15.12 -38.95 1.32
C TYR A 74 15.74 -38.91 -0.08
N LEU A 75 15.91 -40.06 -0.75
CA LEU A 75 16.47 -40.11 -2.11
C LEU A 75 15.74 -39.20 -3.11
N PRO A 76 14.40 -39.03 -3.08
CA PRO A 76 13.70 -38.10 -3.97
C PRO A 76 13.88 -36.61 -3.62
N ARG A 77 14.40 -36.32 -2.42
CA ARG A 77 14.47 -34.96 -1.84
C ARG A 77 15.86 -34.33 -1.99
N ILE A 78 16.85 -35.10 -2.41
CA ILE A 78 18.25 -34.67 -2.54
C ILE A 78 18.66 -34.54 -4.00
N HIS A 79 19.69 -33.74 -4.25
CA HIS A 79 20.30 -33.53 -5.55
C HIS A 79 21.36 -34.57 -5.89
N GLY A 80 22.06 -35.11 -4.89
CA GLY A 80 23.12 -36.10 -5.10
C GLY A 80 23.70 -36.65 -3.80
N VAL A 81 24.50 -37.70 -3.95
CA VAL A 81 25.22 -38.37 -2.85
C VAL A 81 26.72 -38.36 -3.16
N PHE A 82 27.52 -37.95 -2.19
CA PHE A 82 28.98 -37.92 -2.26
C PHE A 82 29.54 -38.97 -1.30
N GLU A 83 30.17 -40.02 -1.84
CA GLU A 83 30.89 -40.96 -0.99
C GLU A 83 32.26 -40.37 -0.61
N CYS A 84 32.52 -40.18 0.68
CA CYS A 84 33.79 -39.67 1.19
C CYS A 84 34.94 -40.62 0.79
N ASN A 85 35.73 -40.24 -0.21
CA ASN A 85 36.91 -40.97 -0.67
C ASN A 85 37.99 -40.04 -1.23
N ASP A 86 39.24 -40.50 -1.23
CA ASP A 86 40.40 -39.65 -1.57
C ASP A 86 40.52 -39.31 -3.07
N THR A 87 39.70 -39.91 -3.95
CA THR A 87 39.88 -39.82 -5.41
C THR A 87 38.79 -39.03 -6.13
N SER A 88 37.66 -38.78 -5.48
CA SER A 88 36.46 -38.23 -6.14
C SER A 88 36.15 -36.78 -5.77
N ASN A 89 36.91 -36.17 -4.84
CA ASN A 89 36.64 -34.82 -4.32
C ASN A 89 36.50 -33.75 -5.41
N ASP A 90 37.38 -33.76 -6.42
CA ASP A 90 37.29 -32.80 -7.54
C ASP A 90 36.09 -33.07 -8.46
N PHE A 91 35.68 -34.33 -8.60
CA PHE A 91 34.49 -34.68 -9.37
C PHE A 91 33.22 -34.23 -8.65
N TYR A 92 33.09 -34.49 -7.35
CA TYR A 92 31.97 -34.01 -6.53
C TYR A 92 31.94 -32.49 -6.44
N GLY A 93 33.11 -31.84 -6.34
CA GLY A 93 33.25 -30.39 -6.42
C GLY A 93 32.65 -29.81 -7.70
N ARG A 94 32.92 -30.43 -8.85
CA ARG A 94 32.30 -30.01 -10.13
C ARG A 94 30.78 -30.20 -10.15
N GLN A 95 30.26 -31.28 -9.57
CA GLN A 95 28.81 -31.51 -9.48
C GLN A 95 28.14 -30.45 -8.59
N LEU A 96 28.74 -30.18 -7.43
CA LEU A 96 28.28 -29.16 -6.49
C LEU A 96 28.28 -27.77 -7.14
N GLU A 97 29.37 -27.37 -7.78
CA GLU A 97 29.47 -26.07 -8.47
C GLU A 97 28.48 -25.93 -9.62
N ALA A 98 28.24 -27.00 -10.38
CA ALA A 98 27.24 -26.98 -11.44
C ALA A 98 25.83 -26.75 -10.88
N ALA A 99 25.47 -27.41 -9.77
CA ALA A 99 24.19 -27.21 -9.10
C ALA A 99 24.08 -25.81 -8.47
N ALA A 100 25.12 -25.35 -7.78
CA ALA A 100 25.18 -24.02 -7.17
C ALA A 100 25.05 -22.89 -8.22
N LEU A 101 25.77 -22.99 -9.34
CA LEU A 101 25.69 -22.01 -10.43
C LEU A 101 24.30 -22.01 -11.08
N LYS A 102 23.70 -23.18 -11.27
CA LYS A 102 22.35 -23.32 -11.81
C LYS A 102 21.33 -22.63 -10.88
N TYR A 103 21.42 -22.89 -9.59
CA TYR A 103 20.56 -22.28 -8.56
C TYR A 103 20.71 -20.75 -8.54
N GLU A 104 21.93 -20.24 -8.45
CA GLU A 104 22.23 -18.81 -8.45
C GLU A 104 21.73 -18.10 -9.72
N THR A 105 21.78 -18.79 -10.85
CA THR A 105 21.25 -18.28 -12.13
C THR A 105 19.72 -18.21 -12.13
N GLN A 106 19.04 -19.17 -11.49
CA GLN A 106 17.57 -19.23 -11.38
C GLN A 106 17.00 -18.24 -10.35
N LEU A 107 17.81 -17.79 -9.39
CA LEU A 107 17.42 -16.72 -8.46
C LEU A 107 17.25 -15.36 -9.14
N ARG A 108 17.94 -15.13 -10.26
CA ARG A 108 17.87 -13.86 -10.99
C ARG A 108 16.71 -13.91 -11.99
N PRO A 109 15.62 -13.14 -11.78
CA PRO A 109 14.53 -13.08 -12.73
C PRO A 109 14.95 -12.38 -14.04
N PRO A 110 14.14 -12.48 -15.11
CA PRO A 110 14.60 -12.25 -16.49
C PRO A 110 15.29 -10.90 -16.74
N PHE A 111 14.72 -9.79 -16.24
CA PHE A 111 15.26 -8.45 -16.45
C PHE A 111 16.47 -8.19 -15.55
N PHE A 112 16.38 -8.55 -14.26
CA PHE A 112 17.51 -8.35 -13.35
C PHE A 112 18.74 -9.16 -13.78
N ARG A 113 18.54 -10.38 -14.29
CA ARG A 113 19.62 -11.19 -14.85
C ARG A 113 20.29 -10.49 -16.03
N ALA A 114 19.50 -10.03 -17.00
CA ALA A 114 20.02 -9.30 -18.16
C ALA A 114 20.81 -8.05 -17.74
N LEU A 115 20.31 -7.30 -16.75
CA LEU A 115 20.96 -6.11 -16.21
C LEU A 115 22.32 -6.45 -15.56
N VAL A 116 22.36 -7.50 -14.73
CA VAL A 116 23.61 -7.96 -14.10
C VAL A 116 24.63 -8.39 -15.16
N ASP A 117 24.19 -9.15 -16.16
CA ASP A 117 25.06 -9.63 -17.24
C ASP A 117 25.57 -8.47 -18.11
N TYR A 118 24.74 -7.45 -18.35
CA TYR A 118 25.12 -6.24 -19.08
C TYR A 118 26.18 -5.42 -18.33
N VAL A 119 25.93 -5.13 -17.04
CA VAL A 119 26.87 -4.36 -16.22
C VAL A 119 28.23 -5.06 -16.09
N LYS A 120 28.25 -6.40 -16.02
CA LYS A 120 29.48 -7.20 -15.97
C LYS A 120 30.34 -7.12 -17.23
N GLN A 121 29.76 -6.80 -18.39
CA GLN A 121 30.52 -6.66 -19.64
C GLN A 121 31.45 -5.44 -19.63
N GLY A 122 31.18 -4.44 -18.78
CA GLY A 122 32.05 -3.26 -18.65
C GLY A 122 32.03 -2.37 -19.90
N ASN A 123 30.87 -2.27 -20.57
CA ASN A 123 30.71 -1.49 -21.79
C ASN A 123 31.06 -0.01 -21.57
N SER A 124 31.67 0.62 -22.58
CA SER A 124 31.95 2.06 -22.58
C SER A 124 30.73 2.82 -23.09
N ALA A 125 30.04 3.52 -22.20
CA ALA A 125 28.85 4.30 -22.50
C ALA A 125 29.20 5.64 -23.17
N PHE A 126 28.56 5.93 -24.31
CA PHE A 126 28.61 7.23 -25.03
C PHE A 126 27.20 7.80 -25.28
N ASP A 127 26.20 7.17 -24.70
CA ASP A 127 24.78 7.46 -24.75
C ASP A 127 24.31 8.16 -23.46
N CYS A 128 22.99 8.14 -23.22
CA CYS A 128 22.39 8.60 -21.98
C CYS A 128 22.32 7.45 -20.96
N PRO A 129 22.30 7.74 -19.64
CA PRO A 129 22.34 9.06 -19.00
C PRO A 129 23.71 9.75 -19.10
N GLY A 130 23.72 11.09 -19.13
CA GLY A 130 24.94 11.89 -19.35
C GLY A 130 26.03 11.75 -18.27
N HIS A 131 25.74 11.14 -17.12
CA HIS A 131 26.78 10.81 -16.14
C HIS A 131 27.61 9.58 -16.51
N GLN A 132 27.15 8.76 -17.47
CA GLN A 132 27.87 7.64 -18.08
C GLN A 132 28.55 6.72 -17.05
N GLY A 133 27.75 6.05 -16.23
CA GLY A 133 28.28 5.20 -15.15
C GLY A 133 28.80 5.97 -13.93
N GLY A 134 28.41 7.24 -13.78
CA GLY A 134 28.72 8.08 -12.61
C GLY A 134 30.03 8.85 -12.76
N GLN A 135 30.70 8.72 -13.90
CA GLN A 135 32.00 9.34 -14.17
C GLN A 135 31.93 10.87 -14.18
N PHE A 136 30.81 11.45 -14.61
CA PHE A 136 30.64 12.91 -14.51
C PHE A 136 30.58 13.38 -13.06
N PHE A 137 29.81 12.70 -12.19
CA PHE A 137 29.74 13.04 -10.77
C PHE A 137 31.10 13.00 -10.09
N ARG A 138 31.94 12.00 -10.42
CA ARG A 138 33.31 11.88 -9.87
C ARG A 138 34.24 13.04 -10.26
N ARG A 139 33.86 13.91 -11.20
CA ARG A 139 34.63 15.12 -11.54
C ARG A 139 34.40 16.29 -10.58
N HIS A 140 33.46 16.20 -9.64
CA HIS A 140 33.19 17.24 -8.65
C HIS A 140 33.20 16.66 -7.23
N PRO A 141 33.81 17.31 -6.21
CA PRO A 141 33.87 16.77 -4.85
C PRO A 141 32.50 16.38 -4.27
N ALA A 142 31.47 17.21 -4.49
CA ALA A 142 30.11 16.89 -4.07
C ALA A 142 29.53 15.68 -4.83
N GLY A 143 29.82 15.55 -6.13
CA GLY A 143 29.37 14.40 -6.91
C GLY A 143 30.13 13.12 -6.56
N ASN A 144 31.41 13.22 -6.19
CA ASN A 144 32.17 12.07 -5.72
C ASN A 144 31.60 11.52 -4.40
N GLN A 145 31.27 12.40 -3.44
CA GLN A 145 30.56 11.99 -2.22
C GLN A 145 29.21 11.33 -2.51
N PHE A 146 28.48 11.82 -3.53
CA PHE A 146 27.22 11.23 -3.96
C PHE A 146 27.40 9.80 -4.53
N VAL A 147 28.41 9.59 -5.37
CA VAL A 147 28.70 8.24 -5.91
C VAL A 147 29.20 7.30 -4.82
N ASP A 148 30.05 7.77 -3.91
CA ASP A 148 30.57 6.95 -2.82
C ASP A 148 29.48 6.56 -1.82
N PHE A 149 28.49 7.43 -1.59
CA PHE A 149 27.33 7.15 -0.75
C PHE A 149 26.43 6.05 -1.33
N PHE A 150 26.07 6.13 -2.61
CA PHE A 150 25.17 5.16 -3.24
C PHE A 150 25.88 3.90 -3.77
N GLY A 151 27.19 3.99 -4.01
CA GLY A 151 27.98 2.95 -4.65
C GLY A 151 27.91 2.98 -6.17
N GLU A 152 29.01 2.61 -6.82
CA GLU A 152 29.18 2.68 -8.29
C GLU A 152 28.15 1.84 -9.05
N THR A 153 27.73 0.69 -8.52
CA THR A 153 26.82 -0.23 -9.22
C THR A 153 25.49 0.43 -9.60
N LEU A 154 24.95 1.31 -8.75
CA LEU A 154 23.70 2.02 -9.03
C LEU A 154 23.80 2.87 -10.31
N PHE A 155 24.92 3.56 -10.49
CA PHE A 155 25.15 4.41 -11.66
C PHE A 155 25.51 3.61 -12.90
N ARG A 156 26.13 2.44 -12.74
CA ARG A 156 26.45 1.54 -13.85
C ARG A 156 25.23 0.80 -14.37
N SER A 157 24.20 0.61 -13.54
CA SER A 157 22.93 0.03 -13.93
C SER A 157 21.88 1.05 -14.38
N ASP A 158 22.22 2.35 -14.35
CA ASP A 158 21.40 3.42 -14.93
C ASP A 158 21.70 3.55 -16.42
N LEU A 159 20.82 2.98 -17.24
CA LEU A 159 20.97 2.71 -18.67
C LEU A 159 19.79 3.31 -19.46
N CYS A 160 19.86 3.28 -20.78
CA CYS A 160 18.79 3.79 -21.63
C CYS A 160 18.42 2.86 -22.80
N ASN A 161 17.54 3.35 -23.67
CA ASN A 161 17.05 2.61 -24.83
C ASN A 161 18.13 2.30 -25.89
N ALA A 162 19.29 2.96 -25.84
CA ALA A 162 20.42 2.66 -26.72
C ALA A 162 21.13 1.36 -26.33
N ASP A 163 20.95 0.89 -25.09
CA ASP A 163 21.45 -0.40 -24.60
C ASP A 163 20.55 -1.55 -25.09
N VAL A 164 20.45 -1.75 -26.40
CA VAL A 164 19.47 -2.65 -27.07
C VAL A 164 19.47 -4.09 -26.57
N ALA A 165 20.57 -4.56 -25.95
CA ALA A 165 20.65 -5.87 -25.31
C ALA A 165 19.65 -6.02 -24.15
N MET A 166 19.22 -4.92 -23.54
CA MET A 166 18.22 -4.87 -22.49
C MET A 166 16.78 -4.95 -23.00
N GLY A 167 16.53 -4.83 -24.31
CA GLY A 167 15.19 -4.80 -24.88
C GLY A 167 14.50 -3.44 -24.75
N ASP A 168 13.17 -3.42 -24.81
CA ASP A 168 12.37 -2.19 -24.80
C ASP A 168 11.27 -2.26 -23.73
N LEU A 169 11.29 -1.29 -22.80
CA LEU A 169 10.38 -1.22 -21.66
C LEU A 169 9.00 -0.62 -22.02
N LEU A 170 8.88 0.12 -23.12
CA LEU A 170 7.67 0.86 -23.51
C LEU A 170 6.78 0.07 -24.46
N ILE A 171 7.39 -0.64 -25.41
CA ILE A 171 6.68 -1.55 -26.33
C ILE A 171 6.80 -3.02 -25.91
N HIS A 172 7.48 -3.29 -24.80
CA HIS A 172 7.56 -4.58 -24.11
C HIS A 172 8.21 -5.66 -24.97
N GLU A 173 9.49 -5.48 -25.29
CA GLU A 173 10.32 -6.42 -26.04
C GLU A 173 11.51 -6.91 -25.22
N GLY A 174 12.02 -8.11 -25.53
CA GLY A 174 13.19 -8.68 -24.86
C GLY A 174 12.97 -9.02 -23.39
N ALA A 175 13.96 -8.70 -22.55
CA ALA A 175 13.94 -9.01 -21.11
C ALA A 175 12.76 -8.34 -20.35
N PRO A 176 12.40 -7.06 -20.60
CA PRO A 176 11.21 -6.42 -20.02
C PRO A 176 9.91 -7.20 -20.23
N CYS A 177 9.67 -7.66 -21.48
CA CYS A 177 8.50 -8.47 -21.82
C CYS A 177 8.44 -9.76 -21.01
N THR A 178 9.60 -10.40 -20.86
CA THR A 178 9.72 -11.70 -20.19
C THR A 178 9.52 -11.55 -18.68
N ALA A 179 10.06 -10.49 -18.07
CA ALA A 179 9.83 -10.11 -16.67
C ALA A 179 8.36 -9.84 -16.37
N GLN A 180 7.69 -9.03 -17.21
CA GLN A 180 6.26 -8.76 -17.06
C GLN A 180 5.39 -10.01 -17.24
N LYS A 181 5.75 -10.93 -18.15
CA LYS A 181 5.07 -12.23 -18.29
C LYS A 181 5.28 -13.13 -17.07
N HIS A 182 6.48 -13.13 -16.48
CA HIS A 182 6.75 -13.83 -15.23
C HIS A 182 5.89 -13.27 -14.10
N ALA A 183 5.86 -11.94 -13.92
CA ALA A 183 4.99 -11.30 -12.95
C ALA A 183 3.50 -11.60 -13.20
N ALA A 184 3.03 -11.61 -14.46
CA ALA A 184 1.66 -11.99 -14.78
C ALA A 184 1.31 -13.42 -14.33
N LYS A 185 2.25 -14.37 -14.47
CA LYS A 185 2.09 -15.74 -13.97
C LYS A 185 2.03 -15.78 -12.45
N VAL A 186 2.93 -15.07 -11.76
CA VAL A 186 2.98 -15.02 -10.28
C VAL A 186 1.69 -14.44 -9.70
N PHE A 187 1.20 -13.34 -10.28
CA PHE A 187 -0.01 -12.63 -9.85
C PHE A 187 -1.31 -13.12 -10.51
N ASN A 188 -1.30 -14.27 -11.21
CA ASN A 188 -2.49 -14.85 -11.87
C ASN A 188 -3.29 -13.88 -12.79
N ALA A 189 -2.56 -13.08 -13.59
CA ALA A 189 -3.11 -12.11 -14.52
C ALA A 189 -2.84 -12.51 -15.99
N ASP A 190 -3.65 -12.04 -16.93
CA ASP A 190 -3.38 -12.24 -18.37
C ASP A 190 -2.18 -11.41 -18.84
N LYS A 191 -2.03 -10.19 -18.29
CA LYS A 191 -0.90 -9.29 -18.53
C LYS A 191 -0.58 -8.47 -17.28
N THR A 192 0.71 -8.16 -17.12
CA THR A 192 1.21 -7.19 -16.12
C THR A 192 1.97 -6.08 -16.82
N TYR A 193 1.79 -4.84 -16.38
CA TYR A 193 2.57 -3.68 -16.80
C TYR A 193 3.34 -3.14 -15.60
N PHE A 194 4.63 -2.90 -15.78
CA PHE A 194 5.48 -2.27 -14.77
C PHE A 194 5.42 -0.75 -14.93
N VAL A 195 5.11 -0.03 -13.86
CA VAL A 195 4.93 1.42 -13.85
C VAL A 195 5.88 2.03 -12.81
N LEU A 196 6.72 2.97 -13.26
CA LEU A 196 7.83 3.52 -12.48
C LEU A 196 7.55 4.91 -11.89
N ASN A 197 6.29 5.36 -11.90
CA ASN A 197 5.87 6.65 -11.33
C ASN A 197 4.70 6.50 -10.34
N GLY A 198 4.70 5.39 -9.62
CA GLY A 198 3.74 5.01 -8.58
C GLY A 198 2.36 4.64 -9.10
N THR A 199 1.52 4.08 -8.22
CA THR A 199 0.12 3.74 -8.55
C THR A 199 -0.68 4.97 -8.96
N SER A 200 -0.25 6.17 -8.56
CA SER A 200 -0.79 7.43 -9.09
C SER A 200 -0.79 7.50 -10.62
N SER A 201 0.27 7.01 -11.28
CA SER A 201 0.29 6.88 -12.75
C SER A 201 -0.43 5.63 -13.23
N SER A 202 -0.31 4.50 -12.52
CA SER A 202 -1.03 3.25 -12.89
C SER A 202 -2.53 3.46 -13.00
N ASN A 203 -3.13 4.17 -12.04
CA ASN A 203 -4.54 4.52 -12.07
C ASN A 203 -4.85 5.39 -13.29
N LYS A 204 -4.07 6.45 -13.56
CA LYS A 204 -4.29 7.30 -14.74
C LYS A 204 -4.17 6.52 -16.05
N VAL A 205 -3.24 5.56 -16.15
CA VAL A 205 -3.13 4.68 -17.33
C VAL A 205 -4.41 3.89 -17.53
N VAL A 206 -4.91 3.24 -16.48
CA VAL A 206 -6.16 2.46 -16.55
C VAL A 206 -7.35 3.36 -16.91
N LEU A 207 -7.50 4.48 -16.20
CA LEU A 207 -8.66 5.36 -16.32
C LEU A 207 -8.70 6.01 -17.71
N ASN A 208 -7.57 6.53 -18.21
CA ASN A 208 -7.50 7.11 -19.56
C ASN A 208 -7.52 6.08 -20.70
N ALA A 209 -7.36 4.78 -20.42
CA ALA A 209 -7.56 3.72 -21.41
C ALA A 209 -9.03 3.33 -21.60
N LEU A 210 -9.86 3.60 -20.59
CA LEU A 210 -11.22 3.09 -20.48
C LEU A 210 -12.30 4.17 -20.64
N LEU A 211 -12.06 5.34 -20.03
CA LEU A 211 -13.07 6.38 -19.81
C LEU A 211 -12.95 7.52 -20.82
N THR A 212 -14.10 8.10 -21.14
CA THR A 212 -14.27 9.27 -22.00
C THR A 212 -15.37 10.18 -21.47
N PRO A 213 -15.48 11.44 -21.95
CA PRO A 213 -16.58 12.30 -21.57
C PRO A 213 -17.94 11.67 -21.88
N GLY A 214 -18.83 11.65 -20.89
CA GLY A 214 -20.16 11.03 -20.97
C GLY A 214 -20.24 9.59 -20.44
N ASP A 215 -19.11 8.92 -20.20
CA ASP A 215 -19.10 7.65 -19.48
C ASP A 215 -19.49 7.84 -18.01
N LEU A 216 -20.26 6.88 -17.47
CA LEU A 216 -20.51 6.79 -16.03
C LEU A 216 -19.43 5.93 -15.38
N VAL A 217 -18.87 6.42 -14.29
CA VAL A 217 -17.93 5.68 -13.44
C VAL A 217 -18.55 5.48 -12.06
N LEU A 218 -18.73 4.22 -11.66
CA LEU A 218 -19.17 3.89 -10.29
C LEU A 218 -17.99 4.10 -9.34
N PHE A 219 -18.14 5.02 -8.40
CA PHE A 219 -17.00 5.67 -7.78
C PHE A 219 -17.06 5.56 -6.25
N ASP A 220 -16.21 4.71 -5.68
CA ASP A 220 -15.96 4.67 -4.24
C ASP A 220 -15.54 6.06 -3.74
N ARG A 221 -16.23 6.63 -2.74
CA ARG A 221 -15.87 7.96 -2.19
C ARG A 221 -14.55 7.94 -1.41
N ASN A 222 -14.02 6.77 -1.05
CA ASN A 222 -12.69 6.62 -0.45
C ASN A 222 -11.54 6.71 -1.48
N ASN A 223 -11.86 6.77 -2.77
CA ASN A 223 -10.85 6.71 -3.82
C ASN A 223 -9.74 7.75 -3.64
N HIS A 224 -8.50 7.31 -3.85
CA HIS A 224 -7.34 8.19 -3.77
C HIS A 224 -7.42 9.32 -4.82
N LYS A 225 -6.79 10.47 -4.54
CA LYS A 225 -6.78 11.64 -5.45
C LYS A 225 -6.38 11.32 -6.90
N SER A 226 -5.53 10.31 -7.11
CA SER A 226 -5.17 9.86 -8.47
C SER A 226 -6.35 9.34 -9.28
N ASN A 227 -7.33 8.69 -8.66
CA ASN A 227 -8.55 8.22 -9.32
C ASN A 227 -9.44 9.40 -9.72
N HIS A 228 -9.55 10.41 -8.87
CA HIS A 228 -10.24 11.65 -9.20
C HIS A 228 -9.55 12.38 -10.36
N HIS A 229 -8.22 12.49 -10.32
CA HIS A 229 -7.46 13.13 -11.39
C HIS A 229 -7.61 12.37 -12.73
N GLY A 230 -7.48 11.04 -12.72
CA GLY A 230 -7.53 10.22 -13.93
C GLY A 230 -8.94 10.13 -14.52
N ALA A 231 -9.94 9.75 -13.73
CA ALA A 231 -11.30 9.51 -14.22
C ALA A 231 -12.05 10.82 -14.48
N LEU A 232 -11.96 11.78 -13.55
CA LEU A 232 -12.86 12.92 -13.55
C LEU A 232 -12.22 14.13 -14.23
N LEU A 233 -10.99 14.49 -13.88
CA LEU A 233 -10.33 15.68 -14.45
C LEU A 233 -9.77 15.42 -15.86
N GLN A 234 -9.04 14.32 -16.03
CA GLN A 234 -8.39 13.98 -17.31
C GLN A 234 -9.39 13.38 -18.30
N ALA A 235 -10.04 12.26 -17.94
CA ALA A 235 -10.95 11.58 -18.84
C ALA A 235 -12.34 12.25 -18.97
N GLY A 236 -12.76 13.07 -17.99
CA GLY A 236 -14.06 13.76 -18.04
C GLY A 236 -15.27 12.85 -17.76
N ALA A 237 -15.06 11.69 -17.13
CA ALA A 237 -16.15 10.78 -16.76
C ALA A 237 -17.05 11.40 -15.68
N THR A 238 -18.30 10.96 -15.65
CA THR A 238 -19.28 11.42 -14.66
C THR A 238 -19.36 10.41 -13.52
N PRO A 239 -19.04 10.81 -12.27
CA PRO A 239 -19.04 9.89 -11.14
C PRO A 239 -20.47 9.62 -10.65
N VAL A 240 -20.70 8.36 -10.27
CA VAL A 240 -21.81 7.95 -9.42
C VAL A 240 -21.20 7.50 -8.10
N TYR A 241 -21.27 8.35 -7.08
CA TYR A 241 -20.58 8.12 -5.82
C TYR A 241 -21.27 7.06 -4.95
N LEU A 242 -20.46 6.20 -4.34
CA LEU A 242 -20.88 5.27 -3.29
C LEU A 242 -20.49 5.84 -1.94
N GLU A 243 -21.44 5.91 -1.00
CA GLU A 243 -21.14 6.32 0.37
C GLU A 243 -20.40 5.22 1.13
N THR A 244 -19.58 5.67 2.09
CA THR A 244 -18.65 4.78 2.78
C THR A 244 -18.78 4.94 4.29
N ALA A 245 -18.50 3.84 4.99
CA ALA A 245 -18.58 3.82 6.44
C ALA A 245 -17.40 4.57 7.06
N ARG A 246 -17.70 5.26 8.16
CA ARG A 246 -16.74 5.82 9.11
C ARG A 246 -17.22 5.44 10.49
N ASN A 247 -16.31 4.92 11.31
CA ASN A 247 -16.61 4.65 12.71
C ASN A 247 -16.22 5.86 13.58
N PRO A 248 -16.48 5.83 14.91
CA PRO A 248 -16.15 6.93 15.81
C PRO A 248 -14.67 7.33 15.80
N TYR A 249 -13.74 6.42 15.50
CA TYR A 249 -12.30 6.74 15.37
C TYR A 249 -11.95 7.50 14.09
N GLY A 250 -12.90 7.67 13.17
CA GLY A 250 -12.69 8.26 11.85
C GLY A 250 -12.07 7.30 10.83
N PHE A 251 -12.01 5.99 11.13
CA PHE A 251 -11.41 5.00 10.24
C PHE A 251 -12.11 4.94 8.90
N ILE A 252 -11.30 4.82 7.84
CA ILE A 252 -11.77 4.56 6.49
C ILE A 252 -12.27 3.13 6.41
N GLY A 253 -13.58 2.96 6.60
CA GLY A 253 -14.30 1.72 6.33
C GLY A 253 -14.58 1.54 4.83
N GLY A 254 -15.23 0.44 4.49
CA GLY A 254 -15.67 0.15 3.13
C GLY A 254 -17.00 0.81 2.77
N ILE A 255 -17.46 0.54 1.54
CA ILE A 255 -18.77 0.90 1.01
C ILE A 255 -19.89 0.19 1.77
N ASP A 256 -20.97 0.88 2.06
CA ASP A 256 -22.13 0.26 2.71
C ASP A 256 -22.73 -0.90 1.88
N ALA A 257 -23.21 -1.94 2.54
CA ALA A 257 -23.80 -3.11 1.86
C ALA A 257 -24.94 -2.73 0.90
N HIS A 258 -25.80 -1.79 1.27
CA HIS A 258 -26.92 -1.36 0.42
C HIS A 258 -26.45 -0.69 -0.89
N CYS A 259 -25.23 -0.13 -0.92
CA CYS A 259 -24.64 0.46 -2.12
C CYS A 259 -24.28 -0.58 -3.19
N PHE A 260 -24.31 -1.88 -2.85
CA PHE A 260 -24.13 -2.98 -3.78
C PHE A 260 -25.44 -3.58 -4.28
N GLU A 261 -26.59 -3.01 -3.90
CA GLU A 261 -27.89 -3.45 -4.39
C GLU A 261 -28.23 -2.76 -5.73
N GLU A 262 -28.56 -3.55 -6.74
CA GLU A 262 -28.77 -3.08 -8.12
C GLU A 262 -29.85 -2.00 -8.22
N ASN A 263 -30.95 -2.13 -7.49
CA ASN A 263 -32.04 -1.14 -7.51
C ASN A 263 -31.55 0.24 -7.06
N TYR A 264 -30.78 0.29 -5.98
CA TYR A 264 -30.20 1.53 -5.46
C TYR A 264 -29.21 2.13 -6.45
N LEU A 265 -28.34 1.31 -7.05
CA LEU A 265 -27.40 1.77 -8.08
C LEU A 265 -28.13 2.37 -9.29
N ARG A 266 -29.24 1.78 -9.72
CA ARG A 266 -30.06 2.30 -10.83
C ARG A 266 -30.77 3.60 -10.47
N GLU A 267 -31.17 3.80 -9.21
CA GLU A 267 -31.69 5.07 -8.70
C GLU A 267 -30.61 6.16 -8.74
N LEU A 268 -29.39 5.85 -8.27
CA LEU A 268 -28.26 6.79 -8.37
C LEU A 268 -27.92 7.14 -9.82
N VAL A 269 -27.98 6.17 -10.73
CA VAL A 269 -27.83 6.44 -12.17
C VAL A 269 -28.95 7.36 -12.67
N ALA A 270 -30.19 7.20 -12.19
CA ALA A 270 -31.29 8.05 -12.61
C ALA A 270 -31.14 9.52 -12.17
N GLU A 271 -30.50 9.77 -11.02
CA GLU A 271 -30.18 11.11 -10.52
C GLU A 271 -29.19 11.85 -11.43
N VAL A 272 -28.20 11.12 -11.98
CA VAL A 272 -27.07 11.71 -12.72
C VAL A 272 -27.26 11.62 -14.24
N ALA A 273 -27.86 10.54 -14.72
CA ALA A 273 -28.06 10.21 -16.13
C ALA A 273 -29.38 9.44 -16.33
N PRO A 274 -30.54 10.10 -16.25
CA PRO A 274 -31.86 9.46 -16.24
C PRO A 274 -32.14 8.56 -17.46
N GLY A 275 -31.57 8.89 -18.62
CA GLY A 275 -31.71 8.09 -19.83
C GLY A 275 -30.98 6.73 -19.81
N ARG A 276 -30.11 6.49 -18.82
CA ARG A 276 -29.22 5.31 -18.76
C ARG A 276 -29.58 4.31 -17.67
N MET A 277 -30.62 4.56 -16.88
CA MET A 277 -30.99 3.68 -15.75
C MET A 277 -31.37 2.25 -16.18
N ARG A 278 -31.80 2.07 -17.44
CA ARG A 278 -32.21 0.78 -18.02
C ARG A 278 -31.10 0.11 -18.83
N ASP A 279 -29.92 0.73 -18.94
CA ASP A 279 -28.78 0.12 -19.60
C ASP A 279 -28.44 -1.18 -18.86
N GLN A 280 -28.10 -2.24 -19.60
CA GLN A 280 -27.66 -3.50 -18.99
C GLN A 280 -26.40 -3.27 -18.15
N ARG A 281 -25.45 -2.51 -18.70
CA ARG A 281 -24.20 -2.07 -18.05
C ARG A 281 -24.11 -0.55 -18.10
N PRO A 282 -24.71 0.18 -17.15
CA PRO A 282 -24.66 1.64 -17.16
C PRO A 282 -23.23 2.17 -16.93
N PHE A 283 -22.37 1.41 -16.25
CA PHE A 283 -21.02 1.86 -15.88
C PHE A 283 -19.96 1.34 -16.84
N ARG A 284 -19.15 2.26 -17.37
CA ARG A 284 -17.96 1.89 -18.15
C ARG A 284 -16.87 1.29 -17.25
N LEU A 285 -16.80 1.76 -16.00
CA LEU A 285 -15.84 1.32 -15.01
C LEU A 285 -16.43 1.49 -13.60
N ALA A 286 -16.22 0.52 -12.72
CA ALA A 286 -16.26 0.75 -11.28
C ALA A 286 -14.83 0.91 -10.76
N VAL A 287 -14.60 1.86 -9.86
CA VAL A 287 -13.29 2.04 -9.18
C VAL A 287 -13.50 1.85 -7.68
N ILE A 288 -12.98 0.74 -7.15
CA ILE A 288 -13.15 0.30 -5.76
C ILE A 288 -11.77 0.24 -5.10
N GLN A 289 -11.63 0.80 -3.92
CA GLN A 289 -10.40 0.68 -3.14
C GLN A 289 -10.39 -0.65 -2.39
N LEU A 290 -9.67 -1.67 -2.89
CA LEU A 290 -9.75 -3.05 -2.38
C LEU A 290 -9.36 -3.17 -0.89
N GLY A 291 -8.35 -2.42 -0.48
CA GLY A 291 -7.91 -2.33 0.91
C GLY A 291 -7.77 -0.86 1.29
N THR A 292 -8.45 -0.45 2.35
CA THR A 292 -8.35 0.91 2.88
C THR A 292 -7.05 1.09 3.65
N TYR A 293 -6.67 2.34 3.88
CA TYR A 293 -5.46 2.67 4.65
C TYR A 293 -5.58 2.14 6.10
N ASP A 294 -6.79 2.15 6.67
CA ASP A 294 -7.07 1.68 8.03
C ASP A 294 -7.31 0.17 8.15
N GLY A 295 -6.99 -0.60 7.10
CA GLY A 295 -7.03 -2.05 7.18
C GLY A 295 -8.43 -2.66 7.14
N THR A 296 -9.36 -2.00 6.46
CA THR A 296 -10.56 -2.69 5.96
C THR A 296 -10.27 -3.25 4.57
N ILE A 297 -10.28 -4.57 4.42
CA ILE A 297 -10.15 -5.25 3.12
C ILE A 297 -11.49 -5.84 2.69
N TYR A 298 -11.84 -5.64 1.42
CA TYR A 298 -13.09 -6.14 0.82
C TYR A 298 -12.99 -7.64 0.48
N ASN A 299 -14.13 -8.32 0.52
CA ASN A 299 -14.35 -9.56 -0.19
C ASN A 299 -14.51 -9.28 -1.70
N ALA A 300 -13.45 -9.48 -2.49
CA ALA A 300 -13.47 -9.18 -3.92
C ALA A 300 -14.46 -10.06 -4.70
N ARG A 301 -14.62 -11.33 -4.30
CA ARG A 301 -15.63 -12.23 -4.87
C ARG A 301 -17.02 -11.63 -4.74
N GLN A 302 -17.39 -11.20 -3.53
CA GLN A 302 -18.71 -10.61 -3.27
C GLN A 302 -18.94 -9.33 -4.08
N VAL A 303 -17.93 -8.47 -4.23
CA VAL A 303 -18.04 -7.24 -5.05
C VAL A 303 -18.34 -7.60 -6.51
N VAL A 304 -17.58 -8.53 -7.10
CA VAL A 304 -17.80 -8.95 -8.50
C VAL A 304 -19.18 -9.57 -8.68
N ASP A 305 -19.61 -10.43 -7.75
CA ASP A 305 -20.92 -11.10 -7.84
C ASP A 305 -22.09 -10.11 -7.72
N LYS A 306 -21.95 -9.05 -6.92
CA LYS A 306 -23.01 -8.06 -6.67
C LYS A 306 -23.14 -6.98 -7.75
N ILE A 307 -22.03 -6.46 -8.28
CA ILE A 307 -22.05 -5.31 -9.20
C ILE A 307 -21.40 -5.57 -10.56
N GLY A 308 -20.78 -6.75 -10.76
CA GLY A 308 -20.01 -7.05 -11.95
C GLY A 308 -20.83 -7.05 -13.24
N HIS A 309 -22.09 -7.46 -13.19
CA HIS A 309 -22.99 -7.45 -14.35
C HIS A 309 -23.44 -6.05 -14.79
N LEU A 310 -23.24 -5.03 -13.95
CA LEU A 310 -23.57 -3.62 -14.24
C LEU A 310 -22.39 -2.84 -14.84
N CYS A 311 -21.18 -3.43 -14.83
CA CYS A 311 -19.94 -2.74 -15.19
C CYS A 311 -19.25 -3.39 -16.38
N ASP A 312 -18.69 -2.63 -17.31
CA ASP A 312 -17.80 -3.21 -18.33
C ASP A 312 -16.50 -3.73 -17.72
N TYR A 313 -15.91 -2.94 -16.82
CA TYR A 313 -14.69 -3.24 -16.08
C TYR A 313 -14.84 -2.86 -14.60
N ILE A 314 -14.07 -3.53 -13.73
CA ILE A 314 -13.81 -3.11 -12.36
C ILE A 314 -12.31 -2.88 -12.19
N LEU A 315 -11.93 -1.70 -11.72
CA LEU A 315 -10.61 -1.39 -11.22
C LEU A 315 -10.61 -1.55 -9.70
N PHE A 316 -9.86 -2.53 -9.21
CA PHE A 316 -9.48 -2.62 -7.81
C PHE A 316 -8.19 -1.81 -7.61
N ASP A 317 -8.31 -0.65 -6.96
CA ASP A 317 -7.15 0.08 -6.46
C ASP A 317 -6.66 -0.62 -5.19
N SER A 318 -5.66 -1.47 -5.38
CA SER A 318 -5.06 -2.34 -4.37
C SER A 318 -3.72 -1.78 -3.89
N ALA A 319 -3.51 -0.46 -3.93
CA ALA A 319 -2.23 0.13 -3.54
C ALA A 319 -1.79 -0.23 -2.11
N TRP A 320 -2.72 -0.40 -1.18
CA TRP A 320 -2.46 -0.74 0.22
C TRP A 320 -2.38 -2.24 0.50
N VAL A 321 -2.57 -3.09 -0.50
CA VAL A 321 -2.57 -4.56 -0.37
C VAL A 321 -1.79 -5.15 -1.56
N GLY A 322 -2.09 -6.39 -1.95
CA GLY A 322 -1.37 -7.14 -2.97
C GLY A 322 -0.81 -8.46 -2.43
N TYR A 323 -0.68 -8.56 -1.11
CA TYR A 323 -0.24 -9.76 -0.41
C TYR A 323 -1.37 -10.72 -0.05
N GLU A 324 -2.62 -10.28 -0.14
CA GLU A 324 -3.79 -11.13 0.17
C GLU A 324 -3.84 -12.37 -0.75
N GLN A 325 -3.29 -12.27 -1.96
CA GLN A 325 -3.13 -13.40 -2.87
C GLN A 325 -2.21 -14.51 -2.32
N PHE A 326 -1.26 -14.16 -1.47
CA PHE A 326 -0.22 -15.08 -0.96
C PHE A 326 -0.51 -15.56 0.47
N ILE A 327 -1.54 -15.02 1.12
CA ILE A 327 -2.01 -15.43 2.45
C ILE A 327 -3.25 -16.30 2.26
N PRO A 328 -3.19 -17.63 2.51
CA PRO A 328 -4.28 -18.55 2.13
C PRO A 328 -5.66 -18.17 2.69
N MET A 329 -5.74 -17.71 3.94
CA MET A 329 -7.03 -17.33 4.56
C MET A 329 -7.66 -16.09 3.91
N MET A 330 -6.91 -15.31 3.11
CA MET A 330 -7.40 -14.09 2.46
C MET A 330 -7.70 -14.28 0.96
N ALA A 331 -7.73 -15.53 0.46
CA ALA A 331 -7.87 -15.81 -0.97
C ALA A 331 -9.09 -15.13 -1.63
N ASP A 332 -10.24 -15.09 -0.93
CA ASP A 332 -11.47 -14.45 -1.42
C ASP A 332 -11.39 -12.91 -1.51
N CYS A 333 -10.40 -12.32 -0.83
CA CYS A 333 -10.09 -10.90 -0.95
C CYS A 333 -9.34 -10.59 -2.26
N SER A 334 -8.74 -11.59 -2.93
CA SER A 334 -7.91 -11.35 -4.11
C SER A 334 -8.72 -11.42 -5.41
N PRO A 335 -8.90 -10.30 -6.14
CA PRO A 335 -9.64 -10.30 -7.40
C PRO A 335 -8.95 -11.08 -8.52
N LEU A 336 -7.64 -11.35 -8.40
CA LEU A 336 -6.87 -12.07 -9.42
C LEU A 336 -7.05 -13.59 -9.32
N LEU A 337 -7.48 -14.11 -8.17
CA LEU A 337 -7.77 -15.53 -7.95
C LEU A 337 -9.18 -15.94 -8.38
N LEU A 338 -10.02 -14.98 -8.76
CA LEU A 338 -11.39 -15.26 -9.18
C LEU A 338 -11.43 -16.00 -10.51
N GLU A 339 -12.23 -17.06 -10.57
CA GLU A 339 -12.72 -17.65 -11.82
C GLU A 339 -13.83 -16.77 -12.40
N LEU A 340 -13.73 -16.46 -13.70
CA LEU A 340 -14.58 -15.49 -14.42
C LEU A 340 -15.06 -16.06 -15.76
N ASN A 341 -16.27 -15.69 -16.18
CA ASN A 341 -16.91 -16.06 -17.44
C ASN A 341 -17.27 -14.83 -18.31
N GLU A 342 -17.76 -15.02 -19.53
CA GLU A 342 -18.02 -13.95 -20.49
C GLU A 342 -19.04 -12.88 -20.05
N ASN A 343 -19.84 -13.15 -19.01
CA ASN A 343 -20.79 -12.22 -18.42
C ASN A 343 -20.20 -11.42 -17.24
N ASP A 344 -19.02 -11.77 -16.77
CA ASP A 344 -18.34 -11.01 -15.73
C ASP A 344 -17.70 -9.72 -16.31
N PRO A 345 -17.34 -8.74 -15.47
CA PRO A 345 -16.59 -7.57 -15.91
C PRO A 345 -15.13 -7.94 -16.19
N GLY A 346 -14.45 -7.14 -17.02
CA GLY A 346 -12.98 -7.20 -17.08
C GLY A 346 -12.38 -6.70 -15.75
N ILE A 347 -11.38 -7.39 -15.22
CA ILE A 347 -10.75 -7.02 -13.94
C ILE A 347 -9.40 -6.35 -14.20
N LEU A 348 -9.21 -5.20 -13.57
CA LEU A 348 -7.95 -4.48 -13.51
C LEU A 348 -7.56 -4.30 -12.05
N VAL A 349 -6.29 -4.50 -11.74
CA VAL A 349 -5.75 -4.31 -10.40
C VAL A 349 -4.52 -3.43 -10.48
N THR A 350 -4.50 -2.36 -9.69
CA THR A 350 -3.32 -1.50 -9.56
C THR A 350 -2.77 -1.61 -8.15
N GLN A 351 -1.49 -1.95 -8.01
CA GLN A 351 -0.86 -2.10 -6.69
C GLN A 351 0.48 -1.37 -6.62
N SER A 352 0.74 -0.76 -5.45
CA SER A 352 1.99 -0.06 -5.16
C SER A 352 2.94 -1.04 -4.52
N VAL A 353 3.85 -1.59 -5.33
CA VAL A 353 4.84 -2.55 -4.84
C VAL A 353 5.67 -1.95 -3.69
N HIS A 354 5.98 -0.66 -3.75
CA HIS A 354 6.76 0.02 -2.71
C HIS A 354 6.04 0.26 -1.38
N LYS A 355 4.72 0.04 -1.28
CA LYS A 355 4.00 0.30 -0.03
C LYS A 355 4.15 -0.84 0.95
N GLN A 356 3.68 -2.04 0.57
CA GLN A 356 3.74 -3.22 1.44
C GLN A 356 4.17 -4.48 0.65
N GLN A 357 4.92 -4.31 -0.42
CA GLN A 357 5.67 -5.40 -1.07
C GLN A 357 7.15 -4.98 -1.20
N ALA A 358 7.95 -5.71 -1.99
CA ALA A 358 9.38 -5.46 -2.10
C ALA A 358 9.70 -4.56 -3.30
N GLY A 359 9.70 -3.24 -3.13
CA GLY A 359 10.07 -2.33 -4.22
C GLY A 359 10.53 -0.95 -3.77
N PHE A 360 11.31 -0.28 -4.61
CA PHE A 360 11.67 1.12 -4.40
C PHE A 360 10.46 2.03 -4.54
N SER A 361 10.45 3.16 -3.82
CA SER A 361 9.44 4.21 -4.00
C SER A 361 9.21 4.51 -5.49
N GLN A 362 7.95 4.79 -5.86
CA GLN A 362 7.46 4.93 -7.24
C GLN A 362 7.28 3.61 -8.02
N THR A 363 7.73 2.45 -7.53
CA THR A 363 7.44 1.18 -8.22
C THR A 363 5.99 0.75 -7.99
N SER A 364 5.30 0.41 -9.06
CA SER A 364 3.92 -0.09 -9.04
C SER A 364 3.65 -0.95 -10.27
N GLN A 365 2.51 -1.64 -10.28
CA GLN A 365 2.13 -2.51 -11.37
C GLN A 365 0.63 -2.45 -11.66
N ILE A 366 0.28 -2.74 -12.91
CA ILE A 366 -1.09 -2.92 -13.39
C ILE A 366 -1.23 -4.38 -13.81
N HIS A 367 -2.16 -5.11 -13.19
CA HIS A 367 -2.57 -6.43 -13.63
C HIS A 367 -3.87 -6.34 -14.42
N LYS A 368 -3.91 -7.05 -15.54
CA LYS A 368 -5.05 -7.12 -16.44
C LYS A 368 -5.52 -8.57 -16.53
N LYS A 369 -6.76 -8.80 -16.11
CA LYS A 369 -7.44 -10.09 -16.14
C LYS A 369 -8.82 -9.90 -16.80
N ASP A 370 -8.85 -10.02 -18.11
CA ASP A 370 -10.03 -9.73 -18.94
C ASP A 370 -10.10 -10.57 -20.23
N SER A 371 -9.33 -11.66 -20.29
CA SER A 371 -9.35 -12.60 -21.41
C SER A 371 -10.72 -13.26 -21.60
N HIS A 372 -11.50 -13.43 -20.53
CA HIS A 372 -12.88 -13.98 -20.55
C HIS A 372 -13.89 -13.13 -21.34
N ILE A 373 -13.63 -11.83 -21.52
CA ILE A 373 -14.48 -10.94 -22.34
C ILE A 373 -13.85 -10.60 -23.70
N LYS A 374 -12.75 -11.27 -24.07
CA LYS A 374 -12.08 -11.04 -25.36
C LYS A 374 -13.02 -11.36 -26.53
N GLY A 375 -13.09 -10.43 -27.49
CA GLY A 375 -14.00 -10.53 -28.66
C GLY A 375 -15.29 -9.74 -28.51
N GLN A 376 -15.62 -9.28 -27.30
CA GLN A 376 -16.73 -8.37 -27.07
C GLN A 376 -16.33 -6.91 -27.36
N GLN A 377 -17.27 -6.07 -27.76
CA GLN A 377 -17.02 -4.65 -28.06
C GLN A 377 -16.42 -3.89 -26.87
N ARG A 378 -16.84 -4.24 -25.65
CA ARG A 378 -16.38 -3.61 -24.41
C ARG A 378 -14.90 -3.89 -24.07
N TYR A 379 -14.31 -4.96 -24.61
CA TYR A 379 -12.93 -5.38 -24.35
C TYR A 379 -11.90 -4.30 -24.69
N VAL A 380 -10.95 -4.09 -23.79
CA VAL A 380 -9.79 -3.21 -23.98
C VAL A 380 -8.59 -4.04 -24.46
N PRO A 381 -8.21 -3.96 -25.75
CA PRO A 381 -7.05 -4.68 -26.24
C PRO A 381 -5.76 -4.05 -25.70
N HIS A 382 -4.68 -4.85 -25.67
CA HIS A 382 -3.34 -4.38 -25.28
C HIS A 382 -2.94 -3.08 -25.99
N LYS A 383 -3.23 -2.94 -27.29
CA LYS A 383 -2.90 -1.72 -28.05
C LYS A 383 -3.51 -0.45 -27.44
N ARG A 384 -4.74 -0.51 -26.93
CA ARG A 384 -5.42 0.64 -26.31
C ARG A 384 -4.83 0.94 -24.93
N LEU A 385 -4.62 -0.08 -24.11
CA LEU A 385 -4.02 0.10 -22.79
C LEU A 385 -2.56 0.56 -22.88
N ASN A 386 -1.79 0.05 -23.84
CA ASN A 386 -0.40 0.47 -24.06
C ASN A 386 -0.31 1.91 -24.56
N ASN A 387 -1.26 2.35 -25.39
CA ASN A 387 -1.34 3.75 -25.79
C ASN A 387 -1.52 4.67 -24.57
N ALA A 388 -2.39 4.28 -23.63
CA ALA A 388 -2.53 5.00 -22.37
C ALA A 388 -1.28 4.90 -21.48
N PHE A 389 -0.63 3.73 -21.42
CA PHE A 389 0.62 3.53 -20.70
C PHE A 389 1.71 4.51 -21.19
N MET A 390 1.91 4.61 -22.51
CA MET A 390 2.90 5.50 -23.11
C MET A 390 2.63 7.00 -22.86
N MET A 391 1.39 7.41 -22.59
CA MET A 391 1.08 8.80 -22.22
C MET A 391 1.58 9.18 -20.82
N HIS A 392 1.76 8.20 -19.93
CA HIS A 392 2.14 8.43 -18.53
C HIS A 392 3.53 7.86 -18.17
N ALA A 393 4.11 7.04 -19.03
CA ALA A 393 5.45 6.49 -18.87
C ALA A 393 6.52 7.49 -19.33
N SER A 394 7.66 7.53 -18.61
CA SER A 394 8.84 8.24 -19.08
C SER A 394 9.44 7.53 -20.30
N THR A 395 9.89 8.29 -21.30
CA THR A 395 10.67 7.75 -22.42
C THR A 395 12.07 7.25 -22.01
N SER A 396 12.49 7.59 -20.79
CA SER A 396 13.75 7.19 -20.17
C SER A 396 13.47 6.64 -18.77
N PRO A 397 12.95 5.40 -18.67
CA PRO A 397 12.67 4.75 -17.39
C PRO A 397 13.96 4.43 -16.63
N PHE A 398 13.93 4.51 -15.29
CA PHE A 398 15.08 4.17 -14.45
C PHE A 398 15.15 2.64 -14.25
N TYR A 399 16.12 1.98 -14.91
CA TYR A 399 16.21 0.51 -15.00
C TYR A 399 16.29 -0.19 -13.63
N PRO A 400 16.98 0.34 -12.60
CA PRO A 400 16.95 -0.21 -11.26
C PRO A 400 15.56 -0.31 -10.63
N LEU A 401 14.64 0.63 -10.90
CA LEU A 401 13.23 0.51 -10.44
C LEU A 401 12.51 -0.65 -11.14
N PHE A 402 12.79 -0.85 -12.43
CA PHE A 402 12.21 -1.96 -13.19
C PHE A 402 12.73 -3.32 -12.68
N ALA A 403 14.03 -3.40 -12.37
CA ALA A 403 14.62 -4.59 -11.76
C ALA A 403 14.04 -4.91 -10.38
N ALA A 404 13.69 -3.89 -9.58
CA ALA A 404 13.03 -4.11 -8.30
C ALA A 404 11.64 -4.76 -8.46
N LEU A 405 10.86 -4.37 -9.47
CA LEU A 405 9.57 -5.01 -9.80
C LEU A 405 9.73 -6.46 -10.25
N ASP A 406 10.79 -6.76 -11.00
CA ASP A 406 11.12 -8.12 -11.45
C ASP A 406 11.52 -9.02 -10.25
N ILE A 407 12.35 -8.50 -9.36
CA ILE A 407 12.73 -9.18 -8.10
C ILE A 407 11.54 -9.38 -7.18
N ASN A 408 10.66 -8.39 -7.05
CA ASN A 408 9.42 -8.52 -6.28
C ASN A 408 8.60 -9.74 -6.70
N ALA A 409 8.40 -9.93 -8.02
CA ALA A 409 7.68 -11.07 -8.54
C ALA A 409 8.38 -12.40 -8.20
N ARG A 410 9.72 -12.44 -8.27
CA ARG A 410 10.48 -13.64 -7.88
C ARG A 410 10.39 -13.94 -6.39
N MET A 411 10.42 -12.93 -5.52
CA MET A 411 10.31 -13.11 -4.07
C MET A 411 8.95 -13.66 -3.64
N HIS A 412 7.87 -13.33 -4.37
CA HIS A 412 6.53 -13.83 -4.08
C HIS A 412 6.21 -15.17 -4.77
N GLU A 413 7.08 -15.66 -5.65
CA GLU A 413 6.86 -16.90 -6.38
C GLU A 413 7.05 -18.14 -5.50
N GLY A 414 6.03 -19.01 -5.48
CA GLY A 414 6.13 -20.33 -4.86
C GLY A 414 5.95 -20.33 -3.34
N GLN A 415 6.51 -21.34 -2.69
CA GLN A 415 6.28 -21.59 -1.26
C GLN A 415 7.01 -20.59 -0.37
N SER A 416 8.25 -20.20 -0.70
CA SER A 416 9.02 -19.23 0.10
C SER A 416 8.31 -17.88 0.21
N GLY A 417 7.71 -17.40 -0.89
CA GLY A 417 6.91 -16.18 -0.90
C GLY A 417 5.73 -16.23 0.07
N ARG A 418 5.04 -17.38 0.14
CA ARG A 418 3.94 -17.60 1.08
C ARG A 418 4.42 -17.68 2.52
N ASN A 419 5.51 -18.41 2.77
CA ASN A 419 6.08 -18.57 4.12
C ASN A 419 6.46 -17.21 4.72
N MET A 420 7.13 -16.34 3.96
CA MET A 420 7.47 -14.98 4.39
C MET A 420 6.24 -14.19 4.88
N TRP A 421 5.12 -14.29 4.17
CA TRP A 421 3.88 -13.62 4.57
C TRP A 421 3.19 -14.30 5.77
N MET A 422 3.26 -15.63 5.87
CA MET A 422 2.76 -16.34 7.04
C MET A 422 3.54 -15.97 8.32
N ASP A 423 4.86 -15.86 8.23
CA ASP A 423 5.70 -15.40 9.34
C ASP A 423 5.37 -13.95 9.74
N CYS A 424 5.15 -13.07 8.76
CA CYS A 424 4.68 -11.70 9.00
C CYS A 424 3.33 -11.68 9.75
N VAL A 425 2.36 -12.52 9.35
CA VAL A 425 1.06 -12.64 10.02
C VAL A 425 1.23 -13.14 11.46
N VAL A 426 2.05 -14.18 11.66
CA VAL A 426 2.35 -14.73 12.99
C VAL A 426 2.98 -13.67 13.90
N ASN A 427 4.03 -12.98 13.42
CA ASN A 427 4.68 -11.90 14.16
C ASN A 427 3.69 -10.77 14.50
N GLY A 428 2.83 -10.41 13.55
CA GLY A 428 1.77 -9.44 13.78
C GLY A 428 0.76 -9.88 14.84
N ILE A 429 0.40 -11.16 14.91
CA ILE A 429 -0.50 -11.71 15.93
C ILE A 429 0.17 -11.67 17.31
N GLU A 430 1.43 -12.12 17.40
CA GLU A 430 2.18 -12.11 18.67
C GLU A 430 2.41 -10.68 19.18
N ALA A 431 2.71 -9.73 18.30
CA ALA A 431 2.80 -8.33 18.69
C ALA A 431 1.48 -7.80 19.28
N ARG A 432 0.33 -8.12 18.67
CA ARG A 432 -0.98 -7.74 19.21
C ARG A 432 -1.22 -8.35 20.58
N LYS A 433 -0.91 -9.64 20.78
CA LYS A 433 -1.02 -10.31 22.09
C LYS A 433 -0.15 -9.64 23.15
N LEU A 434 1.10 -9.34 22.83
CA LEU A 434 2.01 -8.66 23.75
C LEU A 434 1.53 -7.25 24.12
N ILE A 435 0.97 -6.50 23.16
CA ILE A 435 0.34 -5.21 23.45
C ILE A 435 -0.85 -5.40 24.39
N LEU A 436 -1.74 -6.37 24.10
CA LEU A 436 -2.91 -6.64 24.93
C LEU A 436 -2.55 -7.01 26.38
N GLN A 437 -1.41 -7.69 26.57
CA GLN A 437 -0.89 -8.11 27.87
C GLN A 437 -0.19 -6.99 28.66
N ASN A 438 0.47 -6.04 27.96
CA ASN A 438 1.38 -5.09 28.60
C ASN A 438 0.91 -3.63 28.54
N CYS A 439 -0.07 -3.31 27.69
CA CYS A 439 -0.62 -1.96 27.53
C CYS A 439 -2.09 -1.93 27.97
N GLN A 440 -2.44 -0.94 28.78
CA GLN A 440 -3.80 -0.71 29.27
C GLN A 440 -4.59 0.23 28.35
N PHE A 441 -3.95 1.29 27.87
CA PHE A 441 -4.60 2.39 27.15
C PHE A 441 -4.55 2.21 25.64
N ILE A 442 -3.39 1.80 25.13
CA ILE A 442 -3.12 1.60 23.71
C ILE A 442 -3.49 0.15 23.36
N ARG A 443 -4.46 -0.03 22.46
CA ARG A 443 -5.04 -1.36 22.18
C ARG A 443 -5.03 -1.63 20.67
N PRO A 444 -4.67 -2.85 20.22
CA PRO A 444 -4.82 -3.21 18.82
C PRO A 444 -6.31 -3.26 18.43
N PHE A 445 -6.62 -2.82 17.21
CA PHE A 445 -7.97 -2.87 16.68
C PHE A 445 -8.29 -4.27 16.13
N VAL A 446 -8.79 -5.13 17.02
CA VAL A 446 -9.21 -6.52 16.76
C VAL A 446 -10.51 -6.84 17.53
N PRO A 447 -11.24 -7.91 17.19
CA PRO A 447 -12.40 -8.33 17.97
C PRO A 447 -12.04 -8.56 19.44
N GLU A 448 -12.88 -8.10 20.36
CA GLU A 448 -12.65 -8.34 21.80
C GLU A 448 -12.74 -9.84 22.13
N THR A 449 -13.68 -10.54 21.50
CA THR A 449 -13.89 -11.98 21.68
C THR A 449 -14.20 -12.66 20.36
N VAL A 450 -13.76 -13.91 20.21
CA VAL A 450 -14.13 -14.81 19.12
C VAL A 450 -14.66 -16.11 19.74
N ASP A 451 -15.86 -16.52 19.34
CA ASP A 451 -16.62 -17.64 19.94
C ASP A 451 -16.69 -17.60 21.48
N GLY A 452 -16.91 -16.40 22.03
CA GLY A 452 -17.06 -16.19 23.48
C GLY A 452 -15.75 -16.23 24.29
N LYS A 453 -14.59 -16.32 23.65
CA LYS A 453 -13.27 -16.25 24.30
C LYS A 453 -12.49 -15.01 23.86
N PRO A 454 -11.65 -14.41 24.73
CA PRO A 454 -10.77 -13.31 24.35
C PRO A 454 -9.87 -13.67 23.16
N TRP A 455 -9.69 -12.74 22.22
CA TRP A 455 -8.93 -12.98 20.99
C TRP A 455 -7.50 -13.48 21.26
N GLU A 456 -6.81 -12.88 22.23
CA GLU A 456 -5.43 -13.21 22.62
C GLU A 456 -5.28 -14.59 23.27
N SER A 457 -6.38 -15.20 23.71
CA SER A 457 -6.37 -16.53 24.35
C SER A 457 -6.27 -17.69 23.36
N TRP A 458 -6.54 -17.44 22.07
CA TRP A 458 -6.49 -18.47 21.03
C TRP A 458 -5.03 -18.75 20.58
N PRO A 459 -4.69 -19.98 20.20
CA PRO A 459 -3.37 -20.30 19.66
C PRO A 459 -3.06 -19.50 18.39
N THR A 460 -1.84 -18.97 18.28
CA THR A 460 -1.43 -18.14 17.12
C THR A 460 -1.51 -18.90 15.80
N ALA A 461 -1.21 -20.21 15.81
CA ALA A 461 -1.33 -21.07 14.63
C ALA A 461 -2.78 -21.19 14.12
N GLU A 462 -3.77 -21.03 15.00
CA GLU A 462 -5.18 -21.04 14.64
C GLU A 462 -5.60 -19.67 14.07
N ILE A 463 -5.23 -18.59 14.76
CA ILE A 463 -5.51 -17.22 14.32
C ILE A 463 -4.90 -16.97 12.93
N SER A 464 -3.68 -17.43 12.66
CA SER A 464 -2.97 -17.15 11.40
C SER A 464 -3.55 -17.84 10.17
N THR A 465 -4.46 -18.81 10.34
CA THR A 465 -5.02 -19.61 9.24
C THR A 465 -6.53 -19.52 9.11
N ASP A 466 -7.20 -18.81 10.02
CA ASP A 466 -8.65 -18.71 10.07
C ASP A 466 -9.12 -17.25 10.02
N LEU A 467 -9.82 -16.91 8.95
CA LEU A 467 -10.25 -15.54 8.68
C LEU A 467 -11.25 -15.02 9.72
N ARG A 468 -11.94 -15.91 10.45
CA ARG A 468 -12.94 -15.52 11.47
C ARG A 468 -12.40 -14.56 12.53
N PHE A 469 -11.10 -14.66 12.84
CA PHE A 469 -10.41 -13.79 13.81
C PHE A 469 -10.22 -12.35 13.33
N PHE A 470 -10.54 -12.09 12.06
CA PHE A 470 -10.40 -10.81 11.40
C PHE A 470 -11.74 -10.32 10.81
N HIS A 471 -12.87 -10.96 11.11
CA HIS A 471 -14.16 -10.52 10.57
C HIS A 471 -14.63 -9.20 11.20
N PHE A 472 -15.19 -8.31 10.36
CA PHE A 472 -16.11 -7.28 10.84
C PHE A 472 -17.53 -7.87 10.88
N VAL A 473 -17.91 -8.46 12.00
CA VAL A 473 -19.24 -9.08 12.17
C VAL A 473 -20.31 -7.99 12.33
N PRO A 474 -21.34 -7.93 11.46
CA PRO A 474 -22.35 -6.89 11.53
C PRO A 474 -23.03 -6.81 12.90
N GLY A 475 -23.15 -5.58 13.44
CA GLY A 475 -23.78 -5.31 14.72
C GLY A 475 -22.88 -5.48 15.95
N GLU A 476 -21.63 -5.91 15.79
CA GLU A 476 -20.66 -5.89 16.89
C GLU A 476 -20.17 -4.46 17.19
N ASN A 477 -20.12 -4.13 18.49
CA ASN A 477 -19.86 -2.76 18.93
C ASN A 477 -18.38 -2.36 18.93
N TRP A 478 -17.44 -3.31 18.86
CA TRP A 478 -16.01 -3.00 18.99
C TRP A 478 -15.48 -2.21 17.78
N HIS A 479 -16.01 -2.49 16.58
CA HIS A 479 -15.59 -1.80 15.36
C HIS A 479 -16.48 -0.62 14.99
N ALA A 480 -17.75 -0.62 15.41
CA ALA A 480 -18.73 0.45 15.23
C ALA A 480 -18.89 0.94 13.78
N PHE A 481 -18.68 0.04 12.81
CA PHE A 481 -19.03 0.29 11.42
C PHE A 481 -20.49 -0.08 11.17
N GLU A 482 -21.28 0.92 10.85
CA GLU A 482 -22.67 0.76 10.41
C GLU A 482 -22.72 0.36 8.93
N GLY A 483 -23.77 -0.37 8.53
CA GLY A 483 -24.04 -0.66 7.13
C GLY A 483 -23.22 -1.80 6.51
N TYR A 484 -22.42 -2.52 7.30
CA TYR A 484 -21.73 -3.74 6.85
C TYR A 484 -22.68 -4.95 6.82
N ALA A 485 -22.43 -5.86 5.88
CA ALA A 485 -23.07 -7.17 5.78
C ALA A 485 -22.10 -8.30 6.16
N GLU A 486 -22.63 -9.50 6.37
CA GLU A 486 -21.82 -10.67 6.70
C GLU A 486 -20.82 -10.98 5.58
N HIS A 487 -19.61 -11.37 5.97
CA HIS A 487 -18.52 -11.78 5.06
C HIS A 487 -18.15 -10.73 4.00
N GLN A 488 -18.46 -9.45 4.25
CA GLN A 488 -18.17 -8.35 3.33
C GLN A 488 -16.78 -7.76 3.53
N TYR A 489 -16.34 -7.64 4.78
CA TYR A 489 -15.11 -6.97 5.17
C TYR A 489 -14.32 -7.75 6.20
N PHE A 490 -13.00 -7.61 6.11
CA PHE A 490 -12.05 -8.20 7.04
C PHE A 490 -11.02 -7.16 7.51
N ILE A 491 -10.47 -7.37 8.69
CA ILE A 491 -9.31 -6.66 9.20
C ILE A 491 -8.10 -7.17 8.43
N ASP A 492 -7.30 -6.25 7.91
CA ASP A 492 -6.03 -6.56 7.29
C ASP A 492 -5.00 -7.00 8.35
N PRO A 493 -4.57 -8.27 8.37
CA PRO A 493 -3.66 -8.77 9.42
C PRO A 493 -2.28 -8.10 9.36
N CYS A 494 -1.88 -7.59 8.20
CA CYS A 494 -0.60 -6.93 7.97
C CYS A 494 -0.66 -5.41 8.19
N LYS A 495 -1.75 -4.90 8.78
CA LYS A 495 -1.85 -3.53 9.31
C LYS A 495 -1.98 -3.56 10.82
N LEU A 496 -0.92 -3.18 11.52
CA LEU A 496 -0.93 -3.06 12.98
C LEU A 496 -1.53 -1.69 13.34
N LEU A 497 -2.85 -1.64 13.35
CA LEU A 497 -3.63 -0.48 13.75
C LEU A 497 -3.88 -0.51 15.26
N LEU A 498 -3.47 0.53 15.95
CA LEU A 498 -3.68 0.71 17.38
C LEU A 498 -4.61 1.90 17.62
N THR A 499 -5.47 1.77 18.62
CA THR A 499 -6.35 2.84 19.12
C THR A 499 -5.76 3.47 20.38
N THR A 500 -6.02 4.75 20.59
CA THR A 500 -5.67 5.48 21.81
C THR A 500 -6.94 5.95 22.54
N PRO A 501 -6.89 6.18 23.86
CA PRO A 501 -8.05 6.64 24.63
C PRO A 501 -8.69 7.93 24.10
N GLY A 502 -9.97 8.14 24.42
CA GLY A 502 -10.72 9.36 24.11
C GLY A 502 -12.02 9.11 23.33
N ILE A 503 -12.22 7.90 22.81
CA ILE A 503 -13.41 7.53 22.08
C ILE A 503 -13.91 6.19 22.59
N ASN A 504 -15.17 6.16 22.98
CA ASN A 504 -15.86 4.96 23.39
C ASN A 504 -16.53 4.31 22.17
N ALA A 505 -15.93 3.26 21.63
CA ALA A 505 -16.45 2.57 20.44
C ALA A 505 -17.91 2.10 20.58
N ARG A 506 -18.33 1.71 21.80
CA ARG A 506 -19.66 1.15 22.05
C ARG A 506 -20.78 2.18 22.04
N THR A 507 -20.52 3.36 22.58
CA THR A 507 -21.49 4.46 22.61
C THR A 507 -21.33 5.40 21.42
N GLY A 508 -20.16 5.37 20.78
CA GLY A 508 -19.74 6.35 19.80
C GLY A 508 -19.36 7.69 20.41
N GLU A 509 -19.42 7.85 21.74
CA GLU A 509 -19.16 9.13 22.42
C GLU A 509 -17.70 9.42 22.70
N TYR A 510 -17.37 10.70 22.87
CA TYR A 510 -16.05 11.10 23.38
C TYR A 510 -16.02 10.79 24.88
N ASP A 511 -14.91 10.22 25.35
CA ASP A 511 -14.67 10.07 26.79
C ASP A 511 -14.27 11.42 27.40
N ASP A 512 -14.30 11.54 28.73
CA ASP A 512 -13.88 12.76 29.43
C ASP A 512 -12.38 13.08 29.23
N PHE A 513 -11.56 12.04 29.11
CA PHE A 513 -10.11 12.15 28.87
C PHE A 513 -9.72 11.39 27.61
N GLY A 514 -8.89 12.00 26.78
CA GLY A 514 -8.36 11.37 25.57
C GLY A 514 -6.86 11.57 25.40
N VAL A 515 -6.25 10.68 24.63
CA VAL A 515 -4.85 10.74 24.22
C VAL A 515 -4.81 10.83 22.71
N PRO A 516 -4.70 12.03 22.14
CA PRO A 516 -4.56 12.19 20.70
C PRO A 516 -3.32 11.47 20.17
N ALA A 517 -3.49 10.66 19.13
CA ALA A 517 -2.45 9.78 18.62
C ALA A 517 -1.24 10.53 18.03
N THR A 518 -1.40 11.79 17.63
CA THR A 518 -0.28 12.66 17.23
C THR A 518 0.73 12.89 18.35
N ILE A 519 0.30 12.90 19.62
CA ILE A 519 1.21 13.04 20.78
C ILE A 519 2.07 11.77 20.90
N LEU A 520 1.43 10.60 20.82
CA LEU A 520 2.13 9.31 20.79
C LEU A 520 3.08 9.20 19.59
N ALA A 521 2.64 9.62 18.39
CA ALA A 521 3.46 9.57 17.19
C ALA A 521 4.72 10.44 17.30
N ASN A 522 4.61 11.64 17.87
CA ASN A 522 5.77 12.50 18.10
C ASN A 522 6.70 11.92 19.18
N PHE A 523 6.16 11.34 20.25
CA PHE A 523 6.97 10.63 21.25
C PHE A 523 7.77 9.47 20.63
N LEU A 524 7.12 8.65 19.80
CA LEU A 524 7.78 7.54 19.11
C LEU A 524 8.90 8.02 18.19
N ARG A 525 8.68 9.09 17.41
CA ARG A 525 9.70 9.67 16.52
C ARG A 525 10.92 10.17 17.28
N GLU A 526 10.73 10.82 18.43
CA GLU A 526 11.84 11.24 19.28
C GLU A 526 12.60 10.06 19.90
N ASN A 527 11.97 8.89 19.98
CA ASN A 527 12.57 7.64 20.47
C ASN A 527 12.95 6.69 19.32
N GLY A 528 13.12 7.21 18.10
CA GLY A 528 13.68 6.47 16.96
C GLY A 528 12.71 5.49 16.28
N ILE A 529 11.40 5.62 16.52
CA ILE A 529 10.36 4.79 15.88
C ILE A 529 9.48 5.67 15.00
N VAL A 530 9.40 5.32 13.72
CA VAL A 530 8.60 6.07 12.74
C VAL A 530 7.29 5.33 12.50
N PRO A 531 6.15 5.84 13.02
CA PRO A 531 4.84 5.33 12.61
C PRO A 531 4.54 5.73 11.17
N GLU A 532 3.73 4.94 10.47
CA GLU A 532 3.28 5.24 9.12
C GLU A 532 2.38 6.47 9.11
N LYS A 533 1.34 6.43 9.94
CA LYS A 533 0.42 7.54 10.15
C LYS A 533 -0.15 7.54 11.56
N CYS A 534 -0.72 8.67 11.93
CA CYS A 534 -1.62 8.80 13.07
C CYS A 534 -2.81 9.66 12.66
N ASP A 535 -4.01 9.24 13.04
CA ASP A 535 -5.20 10.08 12.93
C ASP A 535 -5.46 10.73 14.30
N LEU A 536 -6.72 10.96 14.66
CA LEU A 536 -7.06 11.61 15.93
C LEU A 536 -6.80 10.69 17.13
N ASN A 537 -7.37 9.48 17.12
CA ASN A 537 -7.29 8.51 18.23
C ASN A 537 -6.77 7.14 17.77
N SER A 538 -5.91 7.13 16.75
CA SER A 538 -5.32 5.92 16.20
C SER A 538 -3.94 6.15 15.61
N ILE A 539 -3.13 5.09 15.62
CA ILE A 539 -1.79 5.07 15.05
C ILE A 539 -1.56 3.76 14.29
N LEU A 540 -0.90 3.85 13.13
CA LEU A 540 -0.73 2.73 12.21
C LEU A 540 0.75 2.39 12.01
N PHE A 541 1.04 1.09 11.97
CA PHE A 541 2.31 0.54 11.53
C PHE A 541 2.05 -0.48 10.41
N LEU A 542 2.79 -0.37 9.31
CA LEU A 542 2.70 -1.30 8.20
C LEU A 542 3.59 -2.51 8.47
N LEU A 543 3.02 -3.72 8.38
CA LEU A 543 3.78 -4.95 8.52
C LEU A 543 4.11 -5.52 7.15
N THR A 544 5.34 -6.01 7.02
CA THR A 544 5.87 -6.74 5.87
C THR A 544 6.79 -7.86 6.38
N PRO A 545 7.26 -8.79 5.53
CA PRO A 545 8.27 -9.76 5.94
C PRO A 545 9.61 -9.17 6.41
N ALA A 546 9.80 -7.84 6.36
CA ALA A 546 10.95 -7.17 6.95
C ALA A 546 10.85 -7.05 8.48
N GLU A 547 9.71 -7.37 9.08
CA GLU A 547 9.48 -7.26 10.51
C GLU A 547 9.85 -8.54 11.26
N ASP A 548 10.66 -8.40 12.31
CA ASP A 548 10.97 -9.46 13.28
C ASP A 548 10.46 -9.12 14.69
N MET A 549 10.44 -10.12 15.57
CA MET A 549 9.96 -9.93 16.94
C MET A 549 10.84 -9.01 17.79
N GLY A 550 12.11 -8.84 17.46
CA GLY A 550 13.00 -7.89 18.15
C GLY A 550 12.57 -6.45 17.89
N LYS A 551 12.35 -6.10 16.62
CA LYS A 551 11.83 -4.78 16.20
C LYS A 551 10.43 -4.51 16.76
N LEU A 552 9.54 -5.51 16.73
CA LEU A 552 8.19 -5.38 17.28
C LEU A 552 8.20 -5.22 18.81
N GLN A 553 9.05 -5.95 19.54
CA GLN A 553 9.19 -5.77 20.98
C GLN A 553 9.78 -4.39 21.34
N GLN A 554 10.68 -3.84 20.52
CA GLN A 554 11.17 -2.47 20.71
C GLN A 554 10.03 -1.44 20.61
N LEU A 555 9.12 -1.60 19.65
CA LEU A 555 7.90 -0.77 19.56
C LEU A 555 7.08 -0.91 20.84
N ILE A 556 6.77 -2.13 21.26
CA ILE A 556 5.94 -2.40 22.44
C ILE A 556 6.58 -1.81 23.70
N ALA A 557 7.91 -1.89 23.86
CA ALA A 557 8.61 -1.28 24.97
C ALA A 557 8.43 0.24 25.04
N GLN A 558 8.40 0.93 23.88
CA GLN A 558 8.12 2.37 23.84
C GLN A 558 6.64 2.69 24.11
N LEU A 559 5.69 1.86 23.67
CA LEU A 559 4.28 2.00 24.01
C LEU A 559 4.06 1.91 25.53
N VAL A 560 4.62 0.88 26.17
CA VAL A 560 4.58 0.69 27.63
C VAL A 560 5.23 1.87 28.36
N ARG A 561 6.35 2.39 27.84
CA ARG A 561 7.01 3.57 28.43
C ARG A 561 6.13 4.81 28.31
N PHE A 562 5.47 5.03 27.18
CA PHE A 562 4.56 6.15 26.99
C PHE A 562 3.39 6.09 28.00
N GLU A 563 2.78 4.92 28.19
CA GLU A 563 1.71 4.74 29.19
C GLU A 563 2.17 5.07 30.61
N LYS A 564 3.38 4.65 31.02
CA LYS A 564 3.93 5.02 32.33
C LYS A 564 4.12 6.53 32.49
N LEU A 565 4.56 7.22 31.44
CA LEU A 565 4.68 8.69 31.44
C LEU A 565 3.31 9.37 31.52
N LEU A 566 2.27 8.77 30.93
CA LEU A 566 0.90 9.23 30.99
C LEU A 566 0.28 9.04 32.39
N GLU A 567 0.57 7.91 33.04
CA GLU A 567 0.13 7.58 34.39
C GLU A 567 0.74 8.52 35.44
N THR A 568 2.03 8.84 35.27
CA THR A 568 2.78 9.72 36.18
C THR A 568 2.60 11.22 35.87
N ASP A 569 1.82 11.55 34.84
CA ASP A 569 1.66 12.88 34.28
C ASP A 569 2.98 13.63 34.09
N ALA A 570 3.90 13.00 33.38
CA ALA A 570 5.26 13.50 33.20
C ALA A 570 5.29 14.90 32.57
N PRO A 571 6.29 15.74 32.89
CA PRO A 571 6.48 17.04 32.26
C PRO A 571 6.62 16.91 30.73
N LEU A 572 5.92 17.74 29.96
CA LEU A 572 5.89 17.65 28.50
C LEU A 572 7.28 17.80 27.87
N LYS A 573 8.17 18.58 28.48
CA LYS A 573 9.58 18.71 28.04
C LYS A 573 10.40 17.42 28.10
N GLU A 574 9.97 16.44 28.88
CA GLU A 574 10.60 15.12 28.99
C GLU A 574 10.03 14.14 27.96
N VAL A 575 8.76 14.33 27.58
CA VAL A 575 8.05 13.49 26.61
C VAL A 575 8.25 13.96 25.17
N LEU A 576 8.20 15.27 24.94
CA LEU A 576 8.33 15.96 23.65
C LEU A 576 9.33 17.14 23.71
N PRO A 577 10.61 16.94 24.07
CA PRO A 577 11.64 17.98 24.09
C PRO A 577 11.72 18.86 22.84
N SER A 578 11.56 18.30 21.64
CA SER A 578 11.70 19.08 20.39
C SER A 578 10.57 20.10 20.25
N LEU A 579 9.35 19.70 20.58
CA LEU A 579 8.17 20.57 20.58
C LEU A 579 8.36 21.72 21.58
N CYS A 580 8.73 21.40 22.82
CA CYS A 580 8.96 22.39 23.86
C CYS A 580 10.11 23.36 23.52
N LYS A 581 11.13 22.90 22.78
CA LYS A 581 12.21 23.77 22.29
C LYS A 581 11.76 24.70 21.16
N GLN A 582 10.88 24.24 20.28
CA GLN A 582 10.34 25.06 19.18
C GLN A 582 9.32 26.09 19.66
N HIS A 583 8.54 25.75 20.70
CA HIS A 583 7.48 26.59 21.23
C HIS A 583 7.57 26.75 22.76
N PRO A 584 8.68 27.34 23.28
CA PRO A 584 8.99 27.35 24.70
C PRO A 584 7.99 28.14 25.54
N GLU A 585 7.49 29.26 25.02
CA GLU A 585 6.50 30.09 25.73
C GLU A 585 5.12 29.41 25.79
N ARG A 586 4.70 28.76 24.69
CA ARG A 586 3.38 28.13 24.57
C ARG A 586 3.23 26.92 25.48
N TYR A 587 4.28 26.11 25.62
CA TYR A 587 4.26 24.85 26.36
C TYR A 587 5.06 24.91 27.67
N ALA A 588 5.33 26.11 28.18
CA ALA A 588 6.06 26.29 29.44
C ALA A 588 5.27 25.67 30.60
N GLY A 589 5.86 24.72 31.31
CA GLY A 589 5.24 24.08 32.47
C GLY A 589 4.12 23.08 32.16
N TYR A 590 3.86 22.78 30.88
CA TYR A 590 2.86 21.79 30.49
C TYR A 590 3.25 20.38 30.94
N SER A 591 2.26 19.58 31.33
CA SER A 591 2.37 18.13 31.51
C SER A 591 1.80 17.36 30.31
N LEU A 592 2.09 16.06 30.23
CA LEU A 592 1.57 15.20 29.17
C LEU A 592 0.03 15.16 29.17
N ARG A 593 -0.62 14.98 30.33
CA ARG A 593 -2.08 14.93 30.40
C ARG A 593 -2.72 16.27 30.05
N GLN A 594 -2.07 17.39 30.39
CA GLN A 594 -2.57 18.72 30.03
C GLN A 594 -2.65 18.91 28.51
N ILE A 595 -1.58 18.58 27.76
CA ILE A 595 -1.62 18.70 26.30
C ILE A 595 -2.58 17.68 25.66
N CYS A 596 -2.66 16.48 26.22
CA CYS A 596 -3.61 15.46 25.78
C CYS A 596 -5.06 15.95 25.93
N GLN A 597 -5.42 16.46 27.11
CA GLN A 597 -6.76 16.95 27.40
C GLN A 597 -7.11 18.18 26.54
N GLU A 598 -6.20 19.15 26.42
CA GLU A 598 -6.47 20.37 25.64
C GLU A 598 -6.79 20.04 24.18
N MET A 599 -6.02 19.14 23.56
CA MET A 599 -6.25 18.72 22.18
C MET A 599 -7.48 17.83 22.04
N HIS A 600 -7.75 16.96 23.01
CA HIS A 600 -8.97 16.15 23.07
C HIS A 600 -10.23 17.03 23.13
N ASP A 601 -10.25 18.02 24.03
CA ASP A 601 -11.37 18.95 24.21
C ASP A 601 -11.66 19.76 22.94
N LEU A 602 -10.63 20.12 22.17
CA LEU A 602 -10.80 20.80 20.89
C LEU A 602 -11.57 19.93 19.90
N TYR A 603 -11.17 18.68 19.72
CA TYR A 603 -11.83 17.77 18.79
C TYR A 603 -13.24 17.38 19.26
N ALA A 604 -13.43 17.19 20.56
CA ALA A 604 -14.72 16.90 21.16
C ALA A 604 -15.70 18.07 20.99
N ARG A 605 -15.25 19.31 21.23
CA ARG A 605 -16.08 20.54 21.07
C ARG A 605 -16.63 20.71 19.66
N HIS A 606 -15.83 20.37 18.65
CA HIS A 606 -16.25 20.44 17.24
C HIS A 606 -16.97 19.18 16.75
N ASN A 607 -17.06 18.16 17.61
CA ASN A 607 -17.56 16.83 17.28
C ASN A 607 -16.95 16.28 15.99
N VAL A 608 -15.61 16.30 15.92
CA VAL A 608 -14.87 16.03 14.69
C VAL A 608 -15.18 14.64 14.11
N LYS A 609 -15.36 13.61 14.95
CA LYS A 609 -15.75 12.26 14.53
C LYS A 609 -17.04 12.26 13.69
N GLN A 610 -18.01 13.08 14.07
CA GLN A 610 -19.30 13.17 13.38
C GLN A 610 -19.13 13.89 12.04
N LEU A 611 -18.33 14.95 11.99
CA LEU A 611 -17.99 15.62 10.73
C LEU A 611 -17.26 14.68 9.78
N GLN A 612 -16.32 13.88 10.29
CA GLN A 612 -15.64 12.84 9.52
C GLN A 612 -16.61 11.81 8.95
N LYS A 613 -17.63 11.40 9.71
CA LYS A 613 -18.69 10.52 9.21
C LYS A 613 -19.52 11.20 8.13
N GLU A 614 -20.09 12.38 8.43
CA GLU A 614 -20.98 13.12 7.53
C GLU A 614 -20.36 13.37 6.16
N MET A 615 -19.09 13.78 6.08
CA MET A 615 -18.41 14.02 4.79
C MET A 615 -18.42 12.83 3.82
N PHE A 616 -18.65 11.60 4.31
CA PHE A 616 -18.65 10.37 3.51
C PHE A 616 -20.04 9.71 3.41
N ARG A 617 -21.11 10.36 3.91
CA ARG A 617 -22.50 9.91 3.77
C ARG A 617 -23.21 10.63 2.63
N LYS A 618 -24.01 9.91 1.85
CA LYS A 618 -24.72 10.47 0.68
C LYS A 618 -25.56 11.69 1.05
N ALA A 619 -26.23 11.64 2.21
CA ALA A 619 -27.10 12.71 2.71
C ALA A 619 -26.37 14.06 2.92
N HIS A 620 -25.04 14.04 3.06
CA HIS A 620 -24.20 15.19 3.37
C HIS A 620 -23.12 15.44 2.31
N PHE A 621 -23.17 14.74 1.18
CA PHE A 621 -22.22 15.00 0.09
C PHE A 621 -22.35 16.46 -0.39
N PRO A 622 -21.22 17.13 -0.64
CA PRO A 622 -21.21 18.42 -1.30
C PRO A 622 -22.00 18.40 -2.61
N GLN A 623 -22.81 19.44 -2.85
CA GLN A 623 -23.60 19.51 -4.08
C GLN A 623 -22.69 19.68 -5.30
N VAL A 624 -22.82 18.80 -6.29
CA VAL A 624 -22.14 18.93 -7.58
C VAL A 624 -22.84 20.03 -8.40
N LYS A 625 -22.13 21.12 -8.71
CA LYS A 625 -22.64 22.23 -9.57
C LYS A 625 -21.94 22.32 -10.91
N MET A 626 -20.74 21.77 -11.01
CA MET A 626 -19.92 21.81 -12.20
C MET A 626 -19.23 20.46 -12.37
N ASN A 627 -19.10 19.99 -13.61
CA ASN A 627 -18.32 18.78 -13.87
C ASN A 627 -16.85 19.02 -13.43
N PRO A 628 -16.19 18.06 -12.77
CA PRO A 628 -14.81 18.27 -12.27
C PRO A 628 -13.79 18.67 -13.34
N GLN A 629 -13.93 18.17 -14.57
CA GLN A 629 -13.08 18.59 -15.70
C GLN A 629 -13.30 20.06 -16.05
N ALA A 630 -14.55 20.53 -16.06
CA ALA A 630 -14.88 21.92 -16.33
C ALA A 630 -14.35 22.85 -15.22
N ALA A 631 -14.48 22.45 -13.95
CA ALA A 631 -13.91 23.19 -12.82
C ALA A 631 -12.38 23.30 -12.94
N ASN A 632 -11.71 22.19 -13.28
CA ASN A 632 -10.27 22.20 -13.54
C ASN A 632 -9.89 23.09 -14.73
N TYR A 633 -10.68 23.12 -15.81
CA TYR A 633 -10.43 24.05 -16.93
C TYR A 633 -10.60 25.51 -16.54
N ALA A 634 -11.60 25.84 -15.74
CA ALA A 634 -11.78 27.20 -15.20
C ALA A 634 -10.59 27.60 -14.31
N TYR A 635 -10.11 26.69 -13.46
CA TYR A 635 -8.89 26.87 -12.67
C TYR A 635 -7.68 27.19 -13.55
N LEU A 636 -7.41 26.35 -14.56
CA LEU A 636 -6.28 26.53 -15.48
C LEU A 636 -6.36 27.84 -16.30
N ARG A 637 -7.56 28.37 -16.50
CA ARG A 637 -7.81 29.67 -17.18
C ARG A 637 -7.68 30.87 -16.24
N GLY A 638 -7.48 30.67 -14.94
CA GLY A 638 -7.47 31.75 -13.95
C GLY A 638 -8.86 32.34 -13.66
N GLU A 639 -9.92 31.60 -13.96
CA GLU A 639 -11.33 31.97 -13.70
C GLU A 639 -11.72 31.68 -12.24
N VAL A 640 -10.77 31.87 -11.33
CA VAL A 640 -10.85 31.51 -9.91
C VAL A 640 -10.39 32.65 -9.03
N GLU A 641 -10.87 32.67 -7.79
CA GLU A 641 -10.41 33.58 -6.75
C GLU A 641 -10.09 32.81 -5.47
N LEU A 642 -9.13 33.32 -4.70
CA LEU A 642 -8.69 32.74 -3.44
C LEU A 642 -9.45 33.40 -2.28
N VAL A 643 -10.28 32.63 -1.59
CA VAL A 643 -11.15 33.12 -0.50
C VAL A 643 -10.78 32.47 0.83
N SER A 644 -11.14 33.11 1.94
CA SER A 644 -11.04 32.47 3.27
C SER A 644 -12.08 31.35 3.40
N LEU A 645 -11.90 30.40 4.33
CA LEU A 645 -12.94 29.40 4.61
C LEU A 645 -14.29 30.06 4.97
N ARG A 646 -14.26 31.17 5.71
CA ARG A 646 -15.47 31.93 6.08
C ARG A 646 -16.26 32.40 4.85
N ASP A 647 -15.58 32.75 3.77
CA ASP A 647 -16.20 33.26 2.54
C ASP A 647 -16.39 32.16 1.47
N ALA A 648 -16.03 30.91 1.79
CA ALA A 648 -16.13 29.77 0.88
C ALA A 648 -17.53 29.15 0.84
N GLU A 649 -18.37 29.35 1.86
CA GLU A 649 -19.71 28.74 1.93
C GLU A 649 -20.56 29.08 0.69
N GLY A 650 -21.14 28.06 0.07
CA GLY A 650 -21.95 28.19 -1.15
C GLY A 650 -21.14 28.43 -2.43
N ARG A 651 -19.81 28.48 -2.36
CA ARG A 651 -18.92 28.68 -3.51
C ARG A 651 -18.50 27.34 -4.12
N ILE A 652 -18.34 27.32 -5.45
CA ILE A 652 -17.89 26.12 -6.18
C ILE A 652 -16.38 25.99 -6.00
N ALA A 653 -15.92 24.87 -5.46
CA ALA A 653 -14.51 24.56 -5.32
C ALA A 653 -13.84 24.43 -6.70
N ALA A 654 -12.71 25.10 -6.88
CA ALA A 654 -11.91 24.95 -8.10
C ALA A 654 -10.89 23.80 -8.00
N GLU A 655 -10.50 23.45 -6.78
CA GLU A 655 -9.56 22.39 -6.46
C GLU A 655 -10.18 21.40 -5.47
N GLY A 656 -9.60 20.20 -5.40
CA GLY A 656 -10.03 19.20 -4.45
C GLY A 656 -9.37 19.40 -3.09
N ALA A 657 -10.16 19.49 -2.03
CA ALA A 657 -9.67 19.68 -0.67
C ALA A 657 -9.47 18.34 0.05
N LEU A 658 -8.25 18.11 0.54
CA LEU A 658 -7.81 16.85 1.15
C LEU A 658 -7.14 17.12 2.50
N PRO A 659 -7.81 16.83 3.62
CA PRO A 659 -7.24 16.91 4.96
C PRO A 659 -6.68 15.55 5.42
N TYR A 660 -5.71 15.56 6.32
CA TYR A 660 -5.26 14.37 7.06
C TYR A 660 -5.55 14.50 8.55
N PRO A 661 -6.39 13.60 9.13
CA PRO A 661 -7.22 12.57 8.47
C PRO A 661 -8.38 13.11 7.59
N PRO A 662 -8.97 12.30 6.69
CA PRO A 662 -8.64 10.90 6.41
C PRO A 662 -7.61 10.71 5.29
N GLY A 663 -7.15 11.77 4.62
CA GLY A 663 -6.25 11.66 3.47
C GLY A 663 -6.95 11.36 2.14
N VAL A 664 -8.24 11.68 2.05
CA VAL A 664 -9.09 11.53 0.86
C VAL A 664 -9.79 12.86 0.57
N LEU A 665 -10.19 13.11 -0.69
CA LEU A 665 -10.91 14.31 -1.05
C LEU A 665 -12.26 14.40 -0.32
N CYS A 666 -12.43 15.46 0.47
CA CYS A 666 -13.70 15.78 1.13
C CYS A 666 -14.57 16.67 0.24
N VAL A 667 -13.95 17.52 -0.57
CA VAL A 667 -14.58 18.29 -1.66
C VAL A 667 -13.82 18.04 -2.94
N VAL A 668 -14.53 17.74 -4.02
CA VAL A 668 -14.01 17.51 -5.37
C VAL A 668 -14.18 18.80 -6.18
N PRO A 669 -13.28 19.14 -7.14
CA PRO A 669 -13.49 20.28 -8.02
C PRO A 669 -14.89 20.25 -8.66
N GLY A 670 -15.59 21.38 -8.61
CA GLY A 670 -16.96 21.51 -9.11
C GLY A 670 -18.07 21.21 -8.10
N GLU A 671 -17.72 20.68 -6.93
CA GLU A 671 -18.61 20.61 -5.77
C GLU A 671 -18.65 21.96 -5.01
N VAL A 672 -19.70 22.16 -4.21
CA VAL A 672 -19.90 23.39 -3.42
C VAL A 672 -19.40 23.23 -2.00
N TRP A 673 -18.58 24.17 -1.53
CA TRP A 673 -18.16 24.25 -0.13
C TRP A 673 -19.35 24.53 0.80
N GLY A 674 -19.46 23.77 1.88
CA GLY A 674 -20.50 23.93 2.89
C GLY A 674 -20.56 22.76 3.87
N ASP A 675 -21.57 22.80 4.74
CA ASP A 675 -21.96 21.74 5.69
C ASP A 675 -20.77 21.11 6.46
N ALA A 676 -20.71 19.78 6.55
CA ALA A 676 -19.73 19.04 7.33
C ALA A 676 -18.28 19.33 6.90
N VAL A 677 -18.03 19.48 5.59
CA VAL A 677 -16.67 19.73 5.09
C VAL A 677 -16.16 21.09 5.56
N LEU A 678 -16.96 22.15 5.39
CA LEU A 678 -16.53 23.49 5.79
C LEU A 678 -16.31 23.57 7.30
N ARG A 679 -17.21 22.96 8.09
CA ARG A 679 -17.06 22.86 9.55
C ARG A 679 -15.82 22.09 9.96
N TYR A 680 -15.49 21.00 9.27
CA TYR A 680 -14.29 20.22 9.54
C TYR A 680 -13.02 21.02 9.30
N PHE A 681 -12.89 21.65 8.13
CA PHE A 681 -11.72 22.49 7.82
C PHE A 681 -11.59 23.70 8.76
N THR A 682 -12.72 24.26 9.22
CA THR A 682 -12.71 25.33 10.23
C THR A 682 -12.18 24.84 11.58
N ALA A 683 -12.56 23.63 12.01
CA ALA A 683 -12.02 23.01 13.23
C ALA A 683 -10.50 22.75 13.11
N LEU A 684 -10.04 22.32 11.93
CA LEU A 684 -8.60 22.13 11.67
C LEU A 684 -7.84 23.46 11.68
N GLU A 685 -8.40 24.53 11.10
CA GLU A 685 -7.83 25.89 11.17
C GLU A 685 -7.67 26.36 12.63
N GLU A 686 -8.67 26.15 13.48
CA GLU A 686 -8.58 26.48 14.90
C GLU A 686 -7.46 25.69 15.58
N GLY A 687 -7.35 24.38 15.32
CA GLY A 687 -6.26 23.54 15.83
C GLY A 687 -4.87 24.00 15.43
N ILE A 688 -4.69 24.43 14.17
CA ILE A 688 -3.41 24.98 13.67
C ILE A 688 -2.96 26.20 14.50
N ASN A 689 -3.91 27.01 14.96
CA ASN A 689 -3.62 28.21 15.74
C ASN A 689 -3.42 27.93 17.24
N LEU A 690 -4.21 27.02 17.82
CA LEU A 690 -4.17 26.73 19.26
C LEU A 690 -3.03 25.78 19.68
N LEU A 691 -2.64 24.87 18.78
CA LEU A 691 -1.75 23.75 19.05
C LEU A 691 -0.54 23.75 18.07
N PRO A 692 0.32 24.78 18.12
CA PRO A 692 1.48 24.85 17.22
C PRO A 692 2.41 23.65 17.41
N GLY A 693 2.83 23.04 16.30
CA GLY A 693 3.58 21.78 16.30
C GLY A 693 2.73 20.52 16.09
N PHE A 694 1.39 20.64 16.11
CA PHE A 694 0.44 19.55 15.83
C PHE A 694 -0.48 19.85 14.65
N ALA A 695 -0.08 20.76 13.76
CA ALA A 695 -0.86 21.11 12.58
C ALA A 695 -1.08 19.87 11.67
N PRO A 696 -2.33 19.57 11.28
CA PRO A 696 -2.61 18.51 10.33
C PRO A 696 -2.08 18.87 8.94
N GLU A 697 -1.83 17.86 8.12
CA GLU A 697 -1.52 18.08 6.70
C GLU A 697 -2.80 18.42 5.94
N LEU A 698 -2.77 19.51 5.17
CA LEU A 698 -3.87 19.98 4.34
C LEU A 698 -3.38 20.17 2.90
N GLN A 699 -4.10 19.62 1.92
CA GLN A 699 -3.85 19.81 0.50
C GLN A 699 -5.10 20.39 -0.20
N GLY A 700 -4.89 21.12 -1.29
CA GLY A 700 -5.97 21.82 -2.03
C GLY A 700 -6.53 23.05 -1.31
N VAL A 701 -5.88 23.44 -0.20
CA VAL A 701 -6.11 24.68 0.54
C VAL A 701 -4.74 25.25 0.92
N TYR A 702 -4.72 26.53 1.31
CA TYR A 702 -3.49 27.29 1.55
C TYR A 702 -3.55 27.94 2.91
N VAL A 703 -2.53 27.69 3.74
CA VAL A 703 -2.41 28.29 5.07
C VAL A 703 -1.58 29.56 4.92
N GLU A 704 -2.21 30.72 5.12
CA GLU A 704 -1.57 32.04 5.08
C GLU A 704 -1.59 32.69 6.47
N GLU A 705 -0.55 33.44 6.81
CA GLU A 705 -0.55 34.23 8.04
C GLU A 705 -1.19 35.61 7.77
N CYS A 706 -2.25 35.92 8.51
CA CYS A 706 -3.03 37.15 8.41
C CYS A 706 -3.30 37.67 9.82
N ASP A 707 -2.85 38.89 10.12
CA ASP A 707 -3.02 39.54 11.43
C ASP A 707 -2.54 38.69 12.63
N GLY A 708 -1.42 37.99 12.46
CA GLY A 708 -0.82 37.12 13.50
C GLY A 708 -1.58 35.81 13.74
N ARG A 709 -2.53 35.45 12.86
CA ARG A 709 -3.23 34.16 12.87
C ARG A 709 -3.05 33.45 11.53
N LYS A 710 -2.99 32.13 11.57
CA LYS A 710 -3.00 31.29 10.36
C LYS A 710 -4.44 31.13 9.89
N GLN A 711 -4.71 31.49 8.65
CA GLN A 711 -6.01 31.32 7.98
C GLN A 711 -5.85 30.32 6.84
N VAL A 712 -6.81 29.41 6.72
CA VAL A 712 -6.95 28.47 5.62
C VAL A 712 -7.77 29.15 4.52
N ARG A 713 -7.24 29.11 3.30
CA ARG A 713 -7.85 29.70 2.10
C ARG A 713 -8.01 28.66 1.02
N CYS A 714 -9.01 28.81 0.16
CA CYS A 714 -9.27 27.87 -0.93
C CYS A 714 -9.61 28.60 -2.23
N TYR A 715 -9.24 28.00 -3.37
CA TYR A 715 -9.67 28.51 -4.67
C TYR A 715 -11.10 28.10 -4.96
N VAL A 716 -11.90 29.09 -5.35
CA VAL A 716 -13.28 28.92 -5.77
C VAL A 716 -13.48 29.51 -7.16
N ILE A 717 -14.45 29.00 -7.91
CA ILE A 717 -14.81 29.54 -9.21
C ILE A 717 -15.35 30.97 -9.03
N LYS A 718 -14.85 31.91 -9.85
CA LYS A 718 -15.37 33.29 -9.87
C LYS A 718 -16.84 33.29 -10.25
N GLN A 719 -17.66 34.00 -9.48
CA GLN A 719 -19.03 34.27 -9.92
C GLN A 719 -18.98 35.30 -11.05
N PRO A 720 -19.79 35.15 -12.12
CA PRO A 720 -19.93 36.21 -13.11
C PRO A 720 -20.32 37.50 -12.40
N ALA A 721 -19.65 38.62 -12.73
CA ALA A 721 -20.09 39.93 -12.24
C ALA A 721 -21.58 40.07 -12.56
N ALA A 722 -22.40 40.37 -11.54
CA ALA A 722 -23.82 40.64 -11.75
C ALA A 722 -23.93 41.67 -12.87
N GLN A 723 -24.58 41.31 -13.98
CA GLN A 723 -24.91 42.30 -15.01
C GLN A 723 -25.61 43.45 -14.27
N PRO A 724 -25.13 44.70 -14.37
CA PRO A 724 -25.85 45.81 -13.79
C PRO A 724 -27.26 45.74 -14.34
N ALA A 725 -28.26 45.74 -13.45
CA ALA A 725 -29.65 45.68 -13.82
C ALA A 725 -29.88 46.69 -14.95
N LEU A 726 -30.12 46.19 -16.16
CA LEU A 726 -30.61 47.00 -17.26
C LEU A 726 -31.79 47.77 -16.70
N LEU A 727 -31.61 49.08 -16.55
CA LEU A 727 -32.67 50.01 -16.17
C LEU A 727 -33.83 49.74 -17.13
N LYS A 728 -34.85 49.06 -16.61
CA LYS A 728 -36.15 48.96 -17.26
C LYS A 728 -36.69 50.38 -17.36
N GLY A 729 -36.57 50.97 -18.54
CA GLY A 729 -37.29 52.19 -18.90
C GLY A 729 -36.40 53.21 -19.56
N GLU A 730 -36.25 53.10 -20.88
CA GLU A 730 -36.50 54.21 -21.78
C GLU A 730 -36.94 53.61 -23.13
N ALA A 731 -38.08 54.07 -23.63
CA ALA A 731 -38.70 53.56 -24.85
C ALA A 731 -38.18 54.35 -26.07
N LEU A 732 -37.73 53.58 -27.07
CA LEU A 732 -37.40 53.91 -28.47
C LEU A 732 -36.55 55.16 -28.75
#